data_AF-A0A6L8U028-F1
#
_entry.id   AF-A0A6L8U028-F1
#
_cell.length_a   1.000
_cell.length_b   1.000
_cell.length_c   1.000
_cell.angle_alpha   90.00
_cell.angle_beta   90.00
_cell.angle_gamma   90.00
#
_symmetry.space_group_name_H-M   'P 1'
#
loop_
_entity.id
_entity.type
_entity.pdbx_description
1 polymer ?
#
loop_
_entity_poly.entity_id
_entity_poly.type
_entity_poly.pdbx_seq_one_letter_code
_entity_poly.pdbx_strand_id
1 'polypeptide(L)'
;MDPCHFSQDAIAENPVQERQRQGYLREKKRNVDLYHKNLKSGTSFVTHKPIELFIESANSCNLRCIMCRLSYTTSPIDAPFVPLELIDKMKKFYPGLIEAHLHGFGEPLLNKKLTDMIKLMRQNGGSMIFDFFTNVMPMNRKISRSIVDAGVDRVTFSIDGSTKETYEAIHRGARWERLLHNLATLNRIKKERGSLYPKLEINLIAMNMNFHEFPGLVKLAADHHIEKIDVKTLVVSDNFPDEIKRQRRIYNPEMDDATIIESQRIAQQHGIEIFFGHYYASKPPSRDAERISGSDLSCDLQRTTTTDPVNGNHSRCFQPWKTFYVKTNGEVKPCCFSTMVMGNLHESTPEEIWNGDEYRKLRDSISRGVYPEGCRQCVAFNLRPKIDDTDHWLREIIQKYKALRQKKYPDHVADQSLKVVAHRRQSFSRSDETADALYRKAQALIKEDKLNDATQLMNAIISSCGDKPLWHNDLGCLYYALGNMQSARAHFEKAIQLDPSFTTALKNLADFYGAIDGRKDDAIKLYRRVLDQKPEDSETMAMIGQLCAHTGCTSGINFPLTKELIRKLLARGVSTQLVPGATLPMDVVFEPPCSLKRMNVSHSLYLGAFSYGVSGFYFGCRIGRYCSFGEQVQIGRRPYPMHYVSTSPFFYKDFKEVLDQALPDDIELNPIEDFHRDTPPTTAKVTEIGNDVWIGHGAFILPGVKIGDGAAVGAMSVVTKDVPPYAVVAGVPAGVVKYRFPEDQIRALLQSRWWEFAPWSLKGAPVDDVNEFLGFIERLRAKGIEIYAPDKIVLSELILQEFGSR
;
A
#
# COMPACT_ATOMS: atom_id res chain seq x y z
N MET A 1 -15.19 43.19 44.86
CA MET A 1 -14.78 42.45 46.06
C MET A 1 -14.98 40.97 45.75
N ASP A 2 -13.96 40.18 46.07
CA ASP A 2 -13.82 38.72 45.95
C ASP A 2 -14.28 37.98 44.68
N PRO A 3 -13.34 37.55 43.81
CA PRO A 3 -13.55 36.41 42.95
C PRO A 3 -13.42 35.12 43.78
N CYS A 4 -14.53 34.41 44.01
CA CYS A 4 -14.51 33.16 44.78
C CYS A 4 -13.56 32.11 44.18
N HIS A 5 -12.81 31.46 45.07
CA HIS A 5 -11.82 30.42 44.78
C HIS A 5 -12.27 29.38 43.75
N PHE A 6 -11.52 29.26 42.65
CA PHE A 6 -11.32 27.96 42.01
C PHE A 6 -10.32 27.18 42.85
N SER A 7 -10.76 26.10 43.51
CA SER A 7 -9.83 25.21 44.20
C SER A 7 -8.94 24.49 43.18
N GLN A 8 -7.65 24.36 43.51
CA GLN A 8 -6.67 23.66 42.66
C GLN A 8 -6.75 22.13 42.84
N ASP A 9 -7.95 21.56 42.96
CA ASP A 9 -8.17 20.12 43.15
C ASP A 9 -8.08 19.32 41.84
N ALA A 10 -7.12 19.68 40.98
CA ALA A 10 -6.74 18.96 39.78
C ALA A 10 -5.61 17.95 40.07
N ILE A 11 -5.80 17.13 41.11
CA ILE A 11 -5.10 15.88 41.42
C ILE A 11 -3.59 15.90 41.19
N ALA A 12 -2.84 16.26 42.23
CA ALA A 12 -1.48 15.78 42.42
C ALA A 12 -1.51 14.24 42.42
N GLU A 13 -0.97 13.61 41.37
CA GLU A 13 -1.01 12.15 41.25
C GLU A 13 -0.03 11.48 42.22
N ASN A 14 -0.55 10.55 43.00
CA ASN A 14 0.21 9.87 44.04
C ASN A 14 1.26 8.93 43.38
N PRO A 15 2.53 8.89 43.86
CA PRO A 15 3.56 7.95 43.39
C PRO A 15 3.18 6.45 43.37
N VAL A 16 2.12 6.06 44.08
CA VAL A 16 1.50 4.73 44.00
C VAL A 16 0.80 4.51 42.65
N GLN A 17 0.04 5.49 42.16
CA GLN A 17 -0.70 5.39 40.89
C GLN A 17 0.25 5.29 39.68
N GLU A 18 1.39 5.98 39.73
CA GLU A 18 2.39 5.91 38.65
C GLU A 18 3.14 4.57 38.64
N ARG A 19 3.47 4.02 39.81
CA ARG A 19 4.01 2.65 39.92
C ARG A 19 3.03 1.60 39.42
N GLN A 20 1.74 1.76 39.70
CA GLN A 20 0.68 0.89 39.20
C GLN A 20 0.57 0.95 37.66
N ARG A 21 0.61 2.15 37.06
CA ARG A 21 0.61 2.35 35.59
C ARG A 21 1.80 1.70 34.90
N GLN A 22 3.00 1.85 35.47
CA GLN A 22 4.21 1.17 34.99
C GLN A 22 4.12 -0.36 35.13
N GLY A 23 3.39 -0.87 36.13
CA GLY A 23 3.01 -2.28 36.23
C GLY A 23 2.20 -2.74 35.02
N TYR A 24 1.12 -2.03 34.70
CA TYR A 24 0.25 -2.38 33.57
C TYR A 24 0.97 -2.36 32.21
N LEU A 25 1.85 -1.40 31.93
CA LEU A 25 2.61 -1.38 30.67
C LEU A 25 3.54 -2.61 30.53
N ARG A 26 4.16 -3.07 31.62
CA ARG A 26 4.95 -4.31 31.62
C ARG A 26 4.09 -5.54 31.42
N GLU A 27 2.89 -5.58 32.02
CA GLU A 27 1.96 -6.69 31.83
C GLU A 27 1.44 -6.76 30.39
N LYS A 28 1.06 -5.63 29.78
CA LYS A 28 0.64 -5.56 28.37
C LYS A 28 1.71 -6.09 27.42
N LYS A 29 2.96 -5.65 27.57
CA LYS A 29 4.08 -6.15 26.76
C LYS A 29 4.24 -7.67 26.93
N ARG A 30 4.28 -8.16 28.18
CA ARG A 30 4.35 -9.61 28.46
C ARG A 30 3.17 -10.37 27.85
N ASN A 31 1.97 -9.80 27.85
CA ASN A 31 0.78 -10.42 27.30
C ASN A 31 0.85 -10.54 25.78
N VAL A 32 1.36 -9.51 25.09
CA VAL A 32 1.65 -9.52 23.64
C VAL A 32 2.74 -10.54 23.30
N ASP A 33 3.85 -10.57 24.04
CA ASP A 33 4.92 -11.56 23.87
C ASP A 33 4.39 -13.01 24.01
N LEU A 34 3.48 -13.24 24.97
CA LEU A 34 2.81 -14.53 25.15
C LEU A 34 1.78 -14.82 24.04
N TYR A 35 1.02 -13.83 23.59
CA TYR A 35 0.07 -13.96 22.48
C TYR A 35 0.77 -14.44 21.21
N HIS A 36 1.84 -13.75 20.78
CA HIS A 36 2.67 -14.16 19.64
C HIS A 36 3.21 -15.58 19.79
N LYS A 37 3.68 -15.96 20.99
CA LYS A 37 4.15 -17.32 21.28
C LYS A 37 3.05 -18.37 21.09
N ASN A 38 1.86 -18.15 21.67
CA ASN A 38 0.74 -19.10 21.61
C ASN A 38 0.12 -19.20 20.20
N LEU A 39 0.07 -18.09 19.45
CA LEU A 39 -0.36 -18.06 18.06
C LEU A 39 0.61 -18.84 17.16
N LYS A 40 1.93 -18.59 17.30
CA LYS A 40 2.97 -19.29 16.54
C LYS A 40 3.00 -20.79 16.81
N SER A 41 2.74 -21.23 18.05
CA SER A 41 2.66 -22.65 18.39
C SER A 41 1.34 -23.33 17.98
N GLY A 42 0.32 -22.56 17.56
CA GLY A 42 -1.01 -23.10 17.24
C GLY A 42 -1.69 -23.78 18.43
N THR A 43 -1.36 -23.39 19.67
CA THR A 43 -1.87 -24.06 20.86
C THR A 43 -3.31 -23.60 21.15
N SER A 44 -4.22 -24.55 21.36
CA SER A 44 -5.63 -24.28 21.66
C SER A 44 -5.88 -23.79 23.08
N PHE A 45 -5.15 -24.30 24.07
CA PHE A 45 -5.09 -23.72 25.40
C PHE A 45 -4.03 -22.61 25.44
N VAL A 46 -4.41 -21.40 25.85
CA VAL A 46 -3.54 -20.22 25.78
C VAL A 46 -3.23 -19.63 27.15
N THR A 47 -2.00 -19.16 27.32
CA THR A 47 -1.48 -18.59 28.58
C THR A 47 -1.55 -17.07 28.67
N HIS A 48 -1.95 -16.39 27.58
CA HIS A 48 -2.18 -14.95 27.54
C HIS A 48 -3.68 -14.64 27.76
N LYS A 49 -3.94 -13.44 28.28
CA LYS A 49 -5.26 -12.81 28.28
C LYS A 49 -5.58 -12.30 26.86
N PRO A 50 -6.85 -12.08 26.49
CA PRO A 50 -7.18 -11.39 25.24
C PRO A 50 -6.39 -10.08 25.08
N ILE A 51 -6.08 -9.74 23.83
CA ILE A 51 -5.42 -8.50 23.44
C ILE A 51 -6.46 -7.42 23.11
N GLU A 52 -7.59 -7.84 22.56
CA GLU A 52 -8.65 -7.02 21.99
C GLU A 52 -10.00 -7.41 22.60
N LEU A 53 -10.73 -6.44 23.14
CA LEU A 53 -12.07 -6.64 23.70
C LEU A 53 -13.11 -5.86 22.88
N PHE A 54 -14.03 -6.56 22.24
CA PHE A 54 -15.22 -5.97 21.64
C PHE A 54 -16.40 -6.06 22.61
N ILE A 55 -17.11 -4.96 22.78
CA ILE A 55 -18.28 -4.83 23.65
C ILE A 55 -19.42 -4.25 22.82
N GLU A 56 -20.45 -5.05 22.57
CA GLU A 56 -21.73 -4.61 22.01
C GLU A 56 -22.46 -3.74 23.05
N SER A 57 -22.05 -2.47 23.15
CA SER A 57 -22.52 -1.54 24.18
C SER A 57 -24.01 -1.23 24.06
N ALA A 58 -24.55 -1.33 22.84
CA ALA A 58 -25.96 -1.21 22.51
C ALA A 58 -26.33 -2.14 21.34
N ASN A 59 -27.51 -2.74 21.42
CA ASN A 59 -28.18 -3.49 20.34
C ASN A 59 -29.50 -2.80 19.92
N SER A 60 -29.69 -1.54 20.34
CA SER A 60 -30.83 -0.69 19.97
C SER A 60 -30.33 0.62 19.35
N CYS A 61 -31.07 1.18 18.40
CA CYS A 61 -30.68 2.38 17.65
C CYS A 61 -31.88 3.30 17.40
N ASN A 62 -31.63 4.62 17.45
CA ASN A 62 -32.60 5.69 17.17
C ASN A 62 -32.81 5.98 15.67
N LEU A 63 -32.06 5.33 14.78
CA LEU A 63 -32.16 5.48 13.32
C LEU A 63 -32.60 4.16 12.66
N ARG A 64 -33.00 4.24 11.38
CA ARG A 64 -33.34 3.09 10.53
C ARG A 64 -32.64 3.18 9.19
N CYS A 65 -31.31 3.25 9.22
CA CYS A 65 -30.49 3.43 8.02
C CYS A 65 -30.71 2.29 7.01
N ILE A 66 -30.69 2.61 5.71
CA ILE A 66 -31.10 1.67 4.64
C ILE A 66 -30.21 0.44 4.49
N MET A 67 -28.95 0.54 4.93
CA MET A 67 -27.95 -0.53 4.91
C MET A 67 -27.81 -1.26 6.24
N CYS A 68 -28.58 -0.89 7.27
CA CYS A 68 -28.48 -1.48 8.59
C CYS A 68 -29.35 -2.74 8.73
N ARG A 69 -28.78 -3.86 9.20
CA ARG A 69 -29.53 -5.10 9.46
C ARG A 69 -30.67 -4.91 10.47
N LEU A 70 -30.49 -4.08 11.50
CA LEU A 70 -31.55 -3.80 12.49
C LEU A 70 -32.79 -3.13 11.87
N SER A 71 -32.67 -2.48 10.70
CA SER A 71 -33.82 -1.91 9.99
C SER A 71 -34.77 -2.97 9.41
N TYR A 72 -34.32 -4.22 9.30
CA TYR A 72 -35.05 -5.34 8.68
C TYR A 72 -35.23 -6.55 9.62
N THR A 73 -34.93 -6.38 10.92
CA THR A 73 -35.19 -7.40 11.95
C THR A 73 -36.57 -7.17 12.53
N THR A 74 -37.44 -8.19 12.47
CA THR A 74 -38.79 -8.17 13.06
C THR A 74 -38.84 -8.69 14.50
N SER A 75 -37.81 -9.41 14.95
CA SER A 75 -37.69 -9.90 16.33
C SER A 75 -37.54 -8.75 17.34
N PRO A 76 -38.13 -8.86 18.54
CA PRO A 76 -37.90 -7.90 19.63
C PRO A 76 -36.41 -7.88 20.06
N ILE A 77 -36.00 -6.77 20.70
CA ILE A 77 -34.66 -6.59 21.24
C ILE A 77 -34.71 -6.84 22.75
N ASP A 78 -34.36 -8.05 23.17
CA ASP A 78 -34.50 -8.48 24.58
C ASP A 78 -33.48 -7.81 25.51
N ALA A 79 -32.27 -7.53 25.02
CA ALA A 79 -31.20 -6.85 25.75
C ALA A 79 -30.70 -5.62 24.94
N PRO A 80 -31.23 -4.41 25.19
CA PRO A 80 -30.90 -3.23 24.39
C PRO A 80 -29.50 -2.65 24.68
N PHE A 81 -28.93 -2.94 25.85
CA PHE A 81 -27.64 -2.42 26.34
C PHE A 81 -26.93 -3.48 27.19
N VAL A 82 -25.60 -3.53 27.15
CA VAL A 82 -24.82 -4.43 28.02
C VAL A 82 -24.83 -3.92 29.48
N PRO A 83 -25.07 -4.78 30.49
CA PRO A 83 -24.96 -4.41 31.90
C PRO A 83 -23.53 -4.08 32.32
N LEU A 84 -23.35 -3.07 33.20
CA LEU A 84 -22.05 -2.71 33.76
C LEU A 84 -21.42 -3.83 34.60
N GLU A 85 -22.24 -4.72 35.17
CA GLU A 85 -21.84 -5.92 35.92
C GLU A 85 -21.05 -6.91 35.05
N LEU A 86 -21.47 -7.13 33.80
CA LEU A 86 -20.74 -7.97 32.86
C LEU A 86 -19.37 -7.37 32.50
N ILE A 87 -19.30 -6.04 32.46
CA ILE A 87 -18.04 -5.32 32.27
C ILE A 87 -17.13 -5.59 33.48
N ASP A 88 -17.56 -5.32 34.72
CA ASP A 88 -16.75 -5.61 35.92
C ASP A 88 -16.28 -7.08 36.00
N LYS A 89 -17.11 -8.05 35.57
CA LYS A 89 -16.73 -9.47 35.53
C LYS A 89 -15.43 -9.70 34.76
N MET A 90 -15.14 -8.91 33.72
CA MET A 90 -13.95 -9.00 32.87
C MET A 90 -12.69 -8.29 33.40
N LYS A 91 -12.72 -7.69 34.60
CA LYS A 91 -11.61 -6.85 35.11
C LYS A 91 -10.23 -7.50 35.15
N LYS A 92 -10.16 -8.82 35.27
CA LYS A 92 -8.90 -9.59 35.23
C LYS A 92 -8.22 -9.57 33.86
N PHE A 93 -8.96 -9.35 32.77
CA PHE A 93 -8.40 -9.21 31.41
C PHE A 93 -7.76 -7.86 31.15
N TYR A 94 -8.31 -6.77 31.70
CA TYR A 94 -7.91 -5.41 31.34
C TYR A 94 -6.41 -5.08 31.46
N PRO A 95 -5.65 -5.63 32.43
CA PRO A 95 -4.21 -5.46 32.46
C PRO A 95 -3.51 -5.96 31.19
N GLY A 96 -4.02 -7.00 30.53
CA GLY A 96 -3.48 -7.56 29.28
C GLY A 96 -4.00 -6.92 27.98
N LEU A 97 -5.13 -6.21 28.02
CA LEU A 97 -5.75 -5.58 26.84
C LEU A 97 -4.93 -4.41 26.28
N ILE A 98 -4.83 -4.34 24.96
CA ILE A 98 -4.33 -3.20 24.20
C ILE A 98 -5.52 -2.32 23.76
N GLU A 99 -6.61 -2.96 23.32
CA GLU A 99 -7.76 -2.32 22.66
C GLU A 99 -9.09 -2.68 23.32
N ALA A 100 -10.02 -1.72 23.33
CA ALA A 100 -11.40 -1.89 23.76
C ALA A 100 -12.35 -1.12 22.83
N HIS A 101 -13.18 -1.85 22.10
CA HIS A 101 -14.16 -1.32 21.15
C HIS A 101 -15.56 -1.39 21.77
N LEU A 102 -16.21 -0.25 22.01
CA LEU A 102 -17.51 -0.17 22.67
C LEU A 102 -18.64 0.08 21.68
N HIS A 103 -18.69 -0.69 20.60
CA HIS A 103 -19.67 -0.57 19.52
C HIS A 103 -20.18 -1.93 19.03
N GLY A 104 -21.29 -1.92 18.30
CA GLY A 104 -21.98 -3.12 17.82
C GLY A 104 -23.07 -2.77 16.81
N PHE A 105 -24.19 -3.46 16.82
CA PHE A 105 -25.29 -3.20 15.88
C PHE A 105 -26.16 -1.97 16.25
N GLY A 106 -26.17 -1.54 17.52
CA GLY A 106 -26.94 -0.39 18.01
C GLY A 106 -26.17 0.94 18.06
N GLU A 107 -26.75 1.96 18.69
CA GLU A 107 -26.13 3.27 18.93
C GLU A 107 -25.55 3.37 20.36
N PRO A 108 -24.22 3.39 20.53
CA PRO A 108 -23.57 3.43 21.85
C PRO A 108 -23.96 4.62 22.73
N LEU A 109 -24.21 5.80 22.15
CA LEU A 109 -24.54 7.00 22.93
C LEU A 109 -25.95 6.98 23.56
N LEU A 110 -26.79 6.00 23.23
CA LEU A 110 -28.02 5.73 23.97
C LEU A 110 -27.74 5.02 25.31
N ASN A 111 -26.63 4.30 25.42
CA ASN A 111 -26.22 3.67 26.67
C ASN A 111 -25.64 4.73 27.63
N LYS A 112 -26.46 5.14 28.61
CA LYS A 112 -26.07 6.11 29.66
C LYS A 112 -24.86 5.68 30.50
N LYS A 113 -24.42 4.41 30.42
CA LYS A 113 -23.27 3.85 31.14
C LYS A 113 -21.99 3.71 30.30
N LEU A 114 -22.01 4.05 29.01
CA LEU A 114 -20.85 3.92 28.11
C LEU A 114 -19.54 4.51 28.69
N THR A 115 -19.58 5.74 29.22
CA THR A 115 -18.39 6.39 29.79
C THR A 115 -18.04 5.91 31.20
N ASP A 116 -18.97 5.27 31.91
CA ASP A 116 -18.69 4.63 33.20
C ASP A 116 -17.92 3.31 32.99
N MET A 117 -18.26 2.55 31.93
CA MET A 117 -17.52 1.35 31.51
C MET A 117 -16.06 1.68 31.20
N ILE A 118 -15.81 2.72 30.41
CA ILE A 118 -14.45 3.17 30.04
C ILE A 118 -13.64 3.56 31.29
N LYS A 119 -14.25 4.28 32.24
CA LYS A 119 -13.59 4.63 33.51
C LYS A 119 -13.24 3.40 34.34
N LEU A 120 -14.18 2.45 34.48
CA LEU A 120 -13.98 1.19 35.20
C LEU A 120 -12.82 0.37 34.59
N MET A 121 -12.77 0.28 33.26
CA MET A 121 -11.70 -0.39 32.54
C MET A 121 -10.35 0.29 32.73
N ARG A 122 -10.30 1.62 32.59
CA ARG A 122 -9.08 2.43 32.77
C ARG A 122 -8.55 2.36 34.22
N GLN A 123 -9.43 2.33 35.21
CA GLN A 123 -9.08 2.17 36.63
C GLN A 123 -8.41 0.81 36.94
N ASN A 124 -8.84 -0.27 36.26
CA ASN A 124 -8.42 -1.63 36.58
C ASN A 124 -7.36 -2.21 35.62
N GLY A 125 -7.16 -1.61 34.43
CA GLY A 125 -6.18 -2.06 33.42
C GLY A 125 -5.23 -1.00 32.87
N GLY A 126 -5.29 0.24 33.36
CA GLY A 126 -4.38 1.32 32.98
C GLY A 126 -4.60 1.87 31.56
N SER A 127 -3.50 2.08 30.83
CA SER A 127 -3.50 2.66 29.48
C SER A 127 -3.87 1.62 28.41
N MET A 128 -5.10 1.66 27.92
CA MET A 128 -5.57 0.97 26.72
C MET A 128 -6.25 1.97 25.79
N ILE A 129 -6.40 1.60 24.51
CA ILE A 129 -7.05 2.41 23.48
C ILE A 129 -8.56 2.12 23.48
N PHE A 130 -9.37 3.16 23.61
CA PHE A 130 -10.84 3.07 23.55
C PHE A 130 -11.40 3.73 22.30
N ASP A 131 -12.23 2.98 21.55
CA ASP A 131 -13.02 3.54 20.45
C ASP A 131 -14.48 3.07 20.45
N PHE A 132 -15.33 3.85 19.79
CA PHE A 132 -16.70 3.48 19.48
C PHE A 132 -17.20 4.22 18.24
N PHE A 133 -18.20 3.63 17.59
CA PHE A 133 -18.86 4.20 16.41
C PHE A 133 -20.16 4.87 16.83
N THR A 134 -20.57 5.96 16.18
CA THR A 134 -21.83 6.64 16.49
C THR A 134 -22.46 7.32 15.27
N ASN A 135 -23.79 7.31 15.21
CA ASN A 135 -24.59 8.13 14.29
C ASN A 135 -24.68 9.60 14.71
N VAL A 136 -23.99 9.99 15.79
CA VAL A 136 -23.85 11.33 16.38
C VAL A 136 -25.14 12.00 16.88
N MET A 137 -26.34 11.50 16.53
CA MET A 137 -27.61 12.16 16.87
C MET A 137 -27.84 12.32 18.38
N PRO A 138 -27.58 11.34 19.27
CA PRO A 138 -27.79 11.54 20.71
C PRO A 138 -26.85 12.57 21.34
N MET A 139 -25.72 12.88 20.69
CA MET A 139 -24.67 13.72 21.24
C MET A 139 -25.17 15.15 21.55
N ASN A 140 -24.57 15.74 22.56
CA ASN A 140 -24.83 17.09 23.07
C ASN A 140 -23.66 17.49 23.99
N ARG A 141 -23.62 18.75 24.45
CA ARG A 141 -22.52 19.30 25.28
C ARG A 141 -22.18 18.44 26.52
N LYS A 142 -23.16 17.83 27.20
CA LYS A 142 -22.93 16.96 28.37
C LYS A 142 -22.28 15.63 27.96
N ILE A 143 -22.77 15.02 26.89
CA ILE A 143 -22.21 13.76 26.35
C ILE A 143 -20.81 13.98 25.79
N SER A 144 -20.60 15.00 24.95
CA SER A 144 -19.27 15.37 24.42
C SER A 144 -18.25 15.61 25.54
N ARG A 145 -18.65 16.28 26.63
CA ARG A 145 -17.81 16.45 27.82
C ARG A 145 -17.49 15.12 28.49
N SER A 146 -18.47 14.23 28.66
CA SER A 146 -18.23 12.91 29.26
C SER A 146 -17.31 12.01 28.43
N ILE A 147 -17.33 12.13 27.10
CA ILE A 147 -16.44 11.41 26.17
C ILE A 147 -14.98 11.86 26.37
N VAL A 148 -14.75 13.17 26.37
CA VAL A 148 -13.41 13.74 26.58
C VAL A 148 -12.92 13.48 28.02
N ASP A 149 -13.78 13.65 29.02
CA ASP A 149 -13.44 13.44 30.44
C ASP A 149 -13.19 11.96 30.79
N ALA A 150 -13.77 11.00 30.05
CA ALA A 150 -13.44 9.57 30.17
C ALA A 150 -12.11 9.19 29.47
N GLY A 151 -11.57 10.10 28.65
CA GLY A 151 -10.35 9.90 27.88
C GLY A 151 -10.52 8.90 26.75
N VAL A 152 -11.61 8.98 25.98
CA VAL A 152 -11.79 8.19 24.75
C VAL A 152 -10.68 8.52 23.75
N ASP A 153 -10.15 7.50 23.07
CA ASP A 153 -9.02 7.64 22.15
C ASP A 153 -9.47 7.98 20.72
N ARG A 154 -10.49 7.30 20.20
CA ARG A 154 -11.10 7.56 18.88
C ARG A 154 -12.62 7.58 18.94
N VAL A 155 -13.25 8.43 18.13
CA VAL A 155 -14.70 8.42 17.87
C VAL A 155 -14.90 8.40 16.37
N THR A 156 -15.60 7.38 15.88
CA THR A 156 -15.83 7.15 14.45
C THR A 156 -17.30 7.45 14.13
N PHE A 157 -17.55 8.42 13.25
CA PHE A 157 -18.89 8.87 12.87
C PHE A 157 -19.41 8.07 11.67
N SER A 158 -20.63 7.56 11.74
CA SER A 158 -21.32 7.02 10.57
C SER A 158 -21.88 8.18 9.72
N ILE A 159 -21.16 8.54 8.65
CA ILE A 159 -21.55 9.60 7.71
C ILE A 159 -21.44 9.04 6.30
N ASP A 160 -22.59 8.94 5.63
CA ASP A 160 -22.71 8.26 4.33
C ASP A 160 -23.16 9.20 3.19
N GLY A 161 -23.04 10.51 3.40
CA GLY A 161 -23.34 11.57 2.43
C GLY A 161 -22.71 12.91 2.83
N SER A 162 -22.28 13.69 1.84
CA SER A 162 -21.75 15.05 1.97
C SER A 162 -22.84 16.13 1.83
N THR A 163 -23.99 15.77 1.27
CA THR A 163 -25.18 16.62 1.16
C THR A 163 -26.23 16.22 2.20
N LYS A 164 -27.13 17.16 2.50
CA LYS A 164 -28.28 16.91 3.38
C LYS A 164 -29.17 15.80 2.82
N GLU A 165 -29.44 15.88 1.53
CA GLU A 165 -30.37 15.04 0.79
C GLU A 165 -29.91 13.57 0.82
N THR A 166 -28.65 13.31 0.47
CA THR A 166 -28.06 11.97 0.48
C THR A 166 -27.90 11.44 1.91
N TYR A 167 -27.45 12.27 2.85
CA TYR A 167 -27.30 11.86 4.25
C TYR A 167 -28.63 11.46 4.89
N GLU A 168 -29.68 12.28 4.79
CA GLU A 168 -30.99 12.00 5.41
C GLU A 168 -31.74 10.86 4.71
N ALA A 169 -31.56 10.67 3.40
CA ALA A 169 -32.11 9.53 2.66
C ALA A 169 -31.53 8.18 3.11
N ILE A 170 -30.21 8.12 3.35
CA ILE A 170 -29.51 6.93 3.84
C ILE A 170 -29.79 6.71 5.33
N HIS A 171 -29.62 7.75 6.15
CA HIS A 171 -29.76 7.73 7.61
C HIS A 171 -31.18 8.10 8.05
N ARG A 172 -32.17 7.29 7.67
CA ARG A 172 -33.59 7.58 7.96
C ARG A 172 -33.82 7.89 9.44
N GLY A 173 -34.30 9.10 9.72
CA GLY A 173 -34.54 9.66 11.06
C GLY A 173 -33.43 10.58 11.59
N ALA A 174 -32.31 10.73 10.88
CA ALA A 174 -31.27 11.70 11.20
C ALA A 174 -31.67 13.12 10.76
N ARG A 175 -30.90 14.12 11.20
CA ARG A 175 -31.03 15.51 10.73
C ARG A 175 -29.67 16.14 10.48
N TRP A 176 -29.50 16.70 9.29
CA TRP A 176 -28.25 17.28 8.81
C TRP A 176 -27.74 18.41 9.70
N GLU A 177 -28.60 19.35 10.08
CA GLU A 177 -28.19 20.49 10.92
C GLU A 177 -27.72 20.03 12.32
N ARG A 178 -28.26 18.90 12.80
CA ARG A 178 -27.87 18.28 14.08
C ARG A 178 -26.53 17.55 13.98
N LEU A 179 -26.21 16.93 12.85
CA LEU A 179 -24.89 16.37 12.55
C LEU A 179 -23.82 17.48 12.68
N LEU A 180 -23.96 18.55 11.91
CA LEU A 180 -22.98 19.66 11.88
C LEU A 180 -22.83 20.32 13.26
N HIS A 181 -23.94 20.60 13.95
CA HIS A 181 -23.93 21.19 15.29
C HIS A 181 -23.20 20.31 16.32
N ASN A 182 -23.39 19.00 16.24
CA ASN A 182 -22.79 18.06 17.19
C ASN A 182 -21.28 17.88 16.94
N LEU A 183 -20.83 17.78 15.68
CA LEU A 183 -19.41 17.77 15.33
C LEU A 183 -18.69 19.02 15.86
N ALA A 184 -19.24 20.21 15.59
CA ALA A 184 -18.71 21.48 16.10
C ALA A 184 -18.70 21.53 17.64
N THR A 185 -19.72 20.99 18.30
CA THR A 185 -19.80 20.94 19.77
C THR A 185 -18.72 20.05 20.39
N LEU A 186 -18.40 18.90 19.80
CA LEU A 186 -17.32 18.04 20.30
C LEU A 186 -15.95 18.70 20.14
N ASN A 187 -15.66 19.30 18.97
CA ASN A 187 -14.41 20.03 18.75
C ASN A 187 -14.23 21.22 19.71
N ARG A 188 -15.31 21.98 19.94
CA ARG A 188 -15.29 23.04 20.97
C ARG A 188 -14.97 22.47 22.36
N ILE A 189 -15.56 21.34 22.74
CA ILE A 189 -15.28 20.70 24.04
C ILE A 189 -13.84 20.15 24.13
N LYS A 190 -13.30 19.56 23.06
CA LYS A 190 -11.87 19.18 22.97
C LYS A 190 -10.97 20.40 23.27
N LYS A 191 -11.25 21.54 22.62
CA LYS A 191 -10.54 22.81 22.81
C LYS A 191 -10.70 23.38 24.24
N GLU A 192 -11.92 23.43 24.77
CA GLU A 192 -12.20 23.86 26.15
C GLU A 192 -11.48 23.00 27.21
N ARG A 193 -11.23 21.71 26.92
CA ARG A 193 -10.48 20.79 27.79
C ARG A 193 -8.97 20.74 27.50
N GLY A 194 -8.46 21.47 26.51
CA GLY A 194 -7.06 21.37 26.08
C GLY A 194 -6.64 19.97 25.61
N SER A 195 -7.61 19.17 25.16
CA SER A 195 -7.44 17.76 24.79
C SER A 195 -7.29 17.60 23.28
N LEU A 196 -6.28 16.85 22.87
CA LEU A 196 -6.15 16.37 21.48
C LEU A 196 -7.13 15.22 21.18
N TYR A 197 -7.60 14.53 22.22
CA TYR A 197 -8.44 13.33 22.13
C TYR A 197 -9.93 13.63 22.43
N PRO A 198 -10.88 12.87 21.86
CA PRO A 198 -10.66 11.76 20.94
C PRO A 198 -10.19 12.23 19.55
N LYS A 199 -9.39 11.40 18.87
CA LYS A 199 -9.20 11.52 17.42
C LYS A 199 -10.54 11.28 16.72
N LEU A 200 -10.79 12.00 15.64
CA LEU A 200 -12.09 11.99 14.96
C LEU A 200 -11.98 11.30 13.60
N GLU A 201 -12.91 10.39 13.32
CA GLU A 201 -12.89 9.56 12.11
C GLU A 201 -14.29 9.45 11.49
N ILE A 202 -14.39 9.11 10.20
CA ILE A 202 -15.64 8.73 9.53
C ILE A 202 -15.57 7.27 9.11
N ASN A 203 -16.68 6.55 9.32
CA ASN A 203 -16.95 5.25 8.70
C ASN A 203 -17.99 5.46 7.60
N LEU A 204 -17.60 5.21 6.36
CA LEU A 204 -18.42 5.37 5.16
C LEU A 204 -18.73 4.01 4.53
N ILE A 205 -20.00 3.70 4.32
CA ILE A 205 -20.47 2.54 3.56
C ILE A 205 -20.71 2.99 2.12
N ALA A 206 -19.84 2.52 1.21
CA ALA A 206 -19.92 2.80 -0.21
C ALA A 206 -21.14 2.11 -0.84
N MET A 207 -21.97 2.92 -1.50
CA MET A 207 -23.19 2.52 -2.21
C MET A 207 -23.28 3.29 -3.53
N ASN A 208 -23.93 2.72 -4.54
CA ASN A 208 -24.08 3.36 -5.85
C ASN A 208 -24.70 4.78 -5.75
N MET A 209 -25.59 5.01 -4.78
CA MET A 209 -26.22 6.31 -4.53
C MET A 209 -25.32 7.38 -3.87
N ASN A 210 -24.28 7.04 -3.10
CA ASN A 210 -23.44 8.03 -2.39
C ASN A 210 -22.02 8.15 -2.91
N PHE A 211 -21.60 7.24 -3.79
CA PHE A 211 -20.24 7.16 -4.29
C PHE A 211 -19.69 8.49 -4.85
N HIS A 212 -20.50 9.17 -5.66
CA HIS A 212 -20.14 10.44 -6.31
C HIS A 212 -19.85 11.59 -5.31
N GLU A 213 -20.28 11.46 -4.05
CA GLU A 213 -20.10 12.47 -3.01
C GLU A 213 -18.82 12.32 -2.18
N PHE A 214 -17.98 11.30 -2.44
CA PHE A 214 -16.76 11.08 -1.65
C PHE A 214 -15.82 12.31 -1.61
N PRO A 215 -15.59 13.06 -2.71
CA PRO A 215 -14.85 14.33 -2.67
C PRO A 215 -15.46 15.38 -1.75
N GLY A 216 -16.79 15.41 -1.63
CA GLY A 216 -17.51 16.27 -0.70
C GLY A 216 -17.37 15.84 0.75
N LEU A 217 -17.40 14.53 1.03
CA LEU A 217 -17.18 13.97 2.36
C LEU A 217 -15.79 14.29 2.90
N VAL A 218 -14.76 14.32 2.05
CA VAL A 218 -13.41 14.74 2.45
C VAL A 218 -13.36 16.22 2.82
N LYS A 219 -14.08 17.10 2.10
CA LYS A 219 -14.20 18.53 2.47
C LYS A 219 -14.93 18.71 3.79
N LEU A 220 -16.06 18.01 3.97
CA LEU A 220 -16.82 17.99 5.23
C LEU A 220 -15.95 17.53 6.41
N ALA A 221 -15.08 16.53 6.20
CA ALA A 221 -14.13 16.08 7.19
C ALA A 221 -13.10 17.17 7.54
N ALA A 222 -12.57 17.90 6.55
CA ALA A 222 -11.65 19.02 6.77
C ALA A 222 -12.29 20.15 7.59
N ASP A 223 -13.49 20.58 7.19
CA ASP A 223 -14.27 21.66 7.83
C ASP A 223 -14.61 21.35 9.29
N HIS A 224 -14.70 20.05 9.64
CA HIS A 224 -14.99 19.57 10.98
C HIS A 224 -13.78 18.93 11.70
N HIS A 225 -12.54 19.17 11.24
CA HIS A 225 -11.32 18.68 11.88
C HIS A 225 -11.32 17.15 12.16
N ILE A 226 -11.80 16.38 11.18
CA ILE A 226 -11.82 14.93 11.18
C ILE A 226 -10.53 14.45 10.49
N GLU A 227 -9.81 13.53 11.15
CA GLU A 227 -8.46 13.11 10.79
C GLU A 227 -8.45 11.97 9.76
N LYS A 228 -9.50 11.14 9.73
CA LYS A 228 -9.55 9.89 8.96
C LYS A 228 -10.93 9.55 8.40
N ILE A 229 -10.98 8.87 7.26
CA ILE A 229 -12.17 8.30 6.62
C ILE A 229 -11.87 6.84 6.23
N ASP A 230 -12.62 5.86 6.74
CA ASP A 230 -12.55 4.44 6.37
C ASP A 230 -13.76 4.07 5.50
N VAL A 231 -13.49 3.76 4.23
CA VAL A 231 -14.48 3.45 3.19
C VAL A 231 -14.64 1.93 3.07
N LYS A 232 -15.85 1.46 3.39
CA LYS A 232 -16.23 0.05 3.47
C LYS A 232 -17.27 -0.32 2.43
N THR A 233 -17.29 -1.59 2.05
CA THR A 233 -18.26 -2.15 1.12
C THR A 233 -19.62 -2.44 1.78
N LEU A 234 -20.70 -2.44 0.99
CA LEU A 234 -22.03 -2.87 1.42
C LEU A 234 -22.08 -4.41 1.59
N VAL A 235 -22.02 -4.85 2.85
CA VAL A 235 -22.33 -6.23 3.24
C VAL A 235 -23.85 -6.41 3.23
N VAL A 236 -24.35 -7.25 2.32
CA VAL A 236 -25.78 -7.59 2.20
C VAL A 236 -26.14 -8.72 3.15
N SER A 237 -27.32 -8.62 3.76
CA SER A 237 -28.02 -9.72 4.43
C SER A 237 -29.17 -10.21 3.56
N ASP A 238 -29.55 -11.48 3.66
CA ASP A 238 -30.62 -12.09 2.86
C ASP A 238 -31.95 -11.32 2.97
N ASN A 239 -32.23 -10.80 4.18
CA ASN A 239 -33.40 -9.99 4.53
C ASN A 239 -33.46 -8.61 3.86
N PHE A 240 -32.44 -8.18 3.11
CA PHE A 240 -32.46 -6.88 2.43
C PHE A 240 -33.36 -6.90 1.18
N PRO A 241 -34.17 -5.85 0.93
CA PRO A 241 -34.87 -5.67 -0.34
C PRO A 241 -33.89 -5.62 -1.52
N ASP A 242 -34.29 -6.09 -2.69
CA ASP A 242 -33.41 -6.16 -3.87
C ASP A 242 -32.90 -4.79 -4.33
N GLU A 243 -33.65 -3.71 -4.06
CA GLU A 243 -33.20 -2.34 -4.27
C GLU A 243 -31.93 -2.02 -3.47
N ILE A 244 -31.86 -2.45 -2.21
CA ILE A 244 -30.67 -2.28 -1.35
C ILE A 244 -29.57 -3.24 -1.80
N LYS A 245 -29.91 -4.47 -2.21
CA LYS A 245 -28.92 -5.41 -2.77
C LYS A 245 -28.25 -4.83 -4.03
N ARG A 246 -29.00 -4.11 -4.87
CA ARG A 246 -28.52 -3.38 -6.06
C ARG A 246 -27.67 -2.14 -5.77
N GLN A 247 -27.62 -1.64 -4.52
CA GLN A 247 -26.69 -0.56 -4.15
C GLN A 247 -25.22 -1.01 -4.08
N ARG A 248 -24.93 -2.31 -4.22
CA ARG A 248 -23.56 -2.83 -4.32
C ARG A 248 -22.87 -2.39 -5.61
N ARG A 249 -21.58 -2.07 -5.48
CA ARG A 249 -20.61 -1.77 -6.56
C ARG A 249 -20.63 -2.77 -7.72
N ILE A 250 -20.86 -4.07 -7.44
CA ILE A 250 -20.88 -5.14 -8.47
C ILE A 250 -21.82 -4.83 -9.65
N TYR A 251 -22.84 -4.00 -9.45
CA TYR A 251 -23.80 -3.60 -10.48
C TYR A 251 -23.45 -2.30 -11.22
N ASN A 252 -22.33 -1.65 -10.90
CA ASN A 252 -21.88 -0.42 -11.58
C ASN A 252 -20.35 -0.22 -11.53
N PRO A 253 -19.55 -0.98 -12.32
CA PRO A 253 -18.09 -1.02 -12.19
C PRO A 253 -17.33 0.08 -12.97
N GLU A 254 -17.99 0.86 -13.85
CA GLU A 254 -17.31 1.76 -14.80
C GLU A 254 -16.99 3.15 -14.23
N MET A 255 -17.48 3.49 -13.03
CA MET A 255 -17.50 4.87 -12.52
C MET A 255 -16.44 5.18 -11.43
N ASP A 256 -15.59 4.23 -11.04
CA ASP A 256 -14.91 4.28 -9.73
C ASP A 256 -13.66 5.19 -9.66
N ASP A 257 -12.71 5.05 -10.59
CA ASP A 257 -11.34 5.47 -10.27
C ASP A 257 -11.16 7.00 -10.17
N ALA A 258 -11.87 7.79 -10.99
CA ALA A 258 -11.72 9.24 -11.02
C ALA A 258 -12.19 9.92 -9.71
N THR A 259 -13.33 9.52 -9.18
CA THR A 259 -13.90 10.04 -7.92
C THR A 259 -13.02 9.67 -6.73
N ILE A 260 -12.39 8.49 -6.76
CA ILE A 260 -11.52 8.01 -5.70
C ILE A 260 -10.17 8.74 -5.72
N ILE A 261 -9.57 8.90 -6.91
CA ILE A 261 -8.35 9.71 -7.10
C ILE A 261 -8.59 11.16 -6.62
N GLU A 262 -9.72 11.76 -6.99
CA GLU A 262 -10.08 13.11 -6.54
C GLU A 262 -10.27 13.19 -5.02
N SER A 263 -10.90 12.18 -4.41
CA SER A 263 -11.05 12.09 -2.95
C SER A 263 -9.71 12.00 -2.25
N GLN A 264 -8.79 11.17 -2.76
CA GLN A 264 -7.41 11.04 -2.24
C GLN A 264 -6.62 12.35 -2.41
N ARG A 265 -6.78 13.03 -3.55
CA ARG A 265 -6.13 14.32 -3.83
C ARG A 265 -6.57 15.40 -2.84
N ILE A 266 -7.87 15.53 -2.59
CA ILE A 266 -8.40 16.48 -1.60
C ILE A 266 -7.93 16.07 -0.19
N ALA A 267 -7.94 14.79 0.14
CA ALA A 267 -7.55 14.32 1.47
C ALA A 267 -6.07 14.65 1.76
N GLN A 268 -5.20 14.44 0.77
CA GLN A 268 -3.79 14.85 0.84
C GLN A 268 -3.62 16.37 1.01
N GLN A 269 -4.45 17.20 0.36
CA GLN A 269 -4.40 18.66 0.51
C GLN A 269 -4.80 19.13 1.92
N HIS A 270 -5.69 18.41 2.60
CA HIS A 270 -6.16 18.75 3.95
C HIS A 270 -5.47 17.96 5.08
N GLY A 271 -4.54 17.05 4.77
CA GLY A 271 -3.86 16.21 5.76
C GLY A 271 -4.75 15.12 6.37
N ILE A 272 -5.75 14.65 5.62
CA ILE A 272 -6.73 13.63 6.04
C ILE A 272 -6.31 12.27 5.49
N GLU A 273 -6.41 11.22 6.31
CA GLU A 273 -6.21 9.84 5.88
C GLU A 273 -7.52 9.27 5.29
N ILE A 274 -7.59 8.97 3.99
CA ILE A 274 -8.76 8.30 3.39
C ILE A 274 -8.42 6.89 2.89
N PHE A 275 -9.00 5.89 3.56
CA PHE A 275 -8.68 4.49 3.37
C PHE A 275 -9.79 3.72 2.65
N PHE A 276 -9.43 2.88 1.67
CA PHE A 276 -10.37 2.18 0.78
C PHE A 276 -10.21 0.65 0.70
N GLY A 277 -9.27 0.04 1.44
CA GLY A 277 -8.99 -1.40 1.25
C GLY A 277 -10.10 -2.37 1.66
N HIS A 278 -11.13 -1.93 2.40
CA HIS A 278 -12.35 -2.69 2.62
C HIS A 278 -13.32 -2.63 1.43
N TYR A 279 -13.25 -1.57 0.62
CA TYR A 279 -14.03 -1.38 -0.58
C TYR A 279 -13.51 -2.22 -1.77
N TYR A 280 -12.19 -2.34 -1.94
CA TYR A 280 -11.62 -3.09 -3.09
C TYR A 280 -11.81 -4.59 -3.02
N ALA A 281 -11.73 -5.17 -1.83
CA ALA A 281 -11.67 -6.61 -1.72
C ALA A 281 -13.03 -7.31 -1.88
N SER A 282 -14.11 -6.55 -2.14
CA SER A 282 -15.44 -7.09 -2.43
C SER A 282 -15.75 -7.26 -3.93
N LYS A 283 -14.74 -7.21 -4.80
CA LYS A 283 -14.92 -7.60 -6.21
C LYS A 283 -15.31 -9.08 -6.28
N PRO A 284 -16.32 -9.48 -7.09
CA PRO A 284 -16.44 -10.89 -7.47
C PRO A 284 -15.23 -11.29 -8.32
N PRO A 285 -14.83 -12.57 -8.35
CA PRO A 285 -14.01 -13.07 -9.44
C PRO A 285 -14.82 -12.96 -10.75
N SER A 286 -14.31 -12.20 -11.72
CA SER A 286 -14.81 -12.22 -13.10
C SER A 286 -14.51 -13.57 -13.76
N ARG A 287 -15.10 -13.84 -14.94
CA ARG A 287 -14.60 -14.96 -15.78
C ARG A 287 -13.18 -14.73 -16.29
N ASP A 288 -12.71 -13.47 -16.24
CA ASP A 288 -11.32 -13.07 -16.48
C ASP A 288 -10.47 -13.03 -15.19
N ALA A 289 -10.92 -13.64 -14.08
CA ALA A 289 -10.18 -13.64 -12.81
C ALA A 289 -8.87 -14.45 -12.85
N GLU A 290 -8.60 -15.17 -13.95
CA GLU A 290 -7.29 -15.76 -14.24
C GLU A 290 -6.30 -14.74 -14.85
N ARG A 291 -6.70 -13.47 -15.10
CA ARG A 291 -5.89 -12.54 -15.91
C ARG A 291 -5.89 -11.06 -15.50
N ILE A 292 -6.29 -10.70 -14.27
CA ILE A 292 -6.22 -9.32 -13.78
C ILE A 292 -5.27 -9.18 -12.58
N SER A 293 -4.05 -8.72 -12.84
CA SER A 293 -3.07 -8.23 -11.86
C SER A 293 -2.44 -6.91 -12.36
N GLY A 294 -2.29 -5.93 -11.46
CA GLY A 294 -1.89 -4.54 -11.78
C GLY A 294 -3.10 -3.58 -11.81
N SER A 295 -3.42 -2.94 -10.69
CA SER A 295 -2.95 -1.60 -10.27
C SER A 295 -3.72 -0.46 -10.96
N ASP A 296 -4.09 0.64 -10.30
CA ASP A 296 -3.48 1.21 -9.09
C ASP A 296 -4.53 1.88 -8.19
N LEU A 297 -4.35 1.83 -6.87
CA LEU A 297 -5.16 2.64 -5.97
C LEU A 297 -4.51 2.89 -4.60
N SER A 298 -3.75 3.99 -4.51
CA SER A 298 -2.85 4.26 -3.39
C SER A 298 -3.52 4.97 -2.21
N CYS A 299 -3.99 4.21 -1.23
CA CYS A 299 -3.88 4.61 0.18
C CYS A 299 -3.19 3.46 0.95
N ASP A 300 -2.13 3.80 1.67
CA ASP A 300 -1.33 2.88 2.46
C ASP A 300 -2.16 2.11 3.49
N LEU A 301 -2.51 0.85 3.17
CA LEU A 301 -2.33 -0.23 4.14
C LEU A 301 -1.70 -1.43 3.43
N GLN A 302 -0.46 -1.68 3.84
CA GLN A 302 0.31 -2.92 3.75
C GLN A 302 -0.46 -4.16 3.23
N ARG A 303 0.00 -4.64 2.07
CA ARG A 303 -0.12 -6.01 1.54
C ARG A 303 1.19 -6.22 0.79
N THR A 304 2.18 -7.03 1.14
CA THR A 304 2.19 -8.39 1.70
C THR A 304 1.22 -9.35 0.99
N THR A 305 1.84 -10.26 0.22
CA THR A 305 1.28 -11.51 -0.33
C THR A 305 0.13 -11.40 -1.33
N THR A 306 0.49 -11.38 -2.61
CA THR A 306 -0.19 -12.21 -3.62
C THR A 306 0.24 -13.67 -3.39
N THR A 307 -0.71 -14.58 -3.17
CA THR A 307 -0.48 -16.03 -3.35
C THR A 307 -1.70 -16.68 -4.00
N ASP A 308 -1.40 -17.70 -4.79
CA ASP A 308 -2.22 -18.42 -5.75
C ASP A 308 -3.39 -19.22 -5.12
N PRO A 309 -4.52 -19.49 -5.84
CA PRO A 309 -5.69 -20.18 -5.28
C PRO A 309 -5.47 -21.65 -4.89
N VAL A 310 -4.31 -22.25 -5.18
CA VAL A 310 -4.02 -23.66 -4.87
C VAL A 310 -3.24 -23.84 -3.56
N ASN A 311 -2.43 -22.87 -3.14
CA ASN A 311 -1.61 -22.95 -1.91
C ASN A 311 -1.50 -21.58 -1.18
N GLY A 312 -2.63 -20.92 -0.98
CA GLY A 312 -2.71 -19.57 -0.42
C GLY A 312 -2.06 -19.43 0.97
N ASN A 313 -1.11 -18.51 1.09
CA ASN A 313 -0.44 -18.20 2.36
C ASN A 313 -0.84 -16.79 2.85
N HIS A 314 -2.12 -16.66 3.20
CA HIS A 314 -2.48 -15.84 4.35
C HIS A 314 -2.47 -16.73 5.58
N SER A 315 -1.77 -16.26 6.61
CA SER A 315 -1.63 -16.92 7.89
C SER A 315 -2.99 -17.29 8.51
N ARG A 316 -2.99 -18.43 9.21
CA ARG A 316 -4.10 -18.95 10.03
C ARG A 316 -4.82 -17.81 10.78
N CYS A 317 -6.16 -17.80 10.75
CA CYS A 317 -6.95 -16.75 11.38
C CYS A 317 -6.62 -16.56 12.88
N PHE A 318 -5.99 -15.43 13.24
CA PHE A 318 -5.54 -15.16 14.61
C PHE A 318 -6.63 -14.70 15.59
N GLN A 319 -7.82 -14.35 15.11
CA GLN A 319 -8.90 -13.77 15.93
C GLN A 319 -9.27 -14.61 17.17
N PRO A 320 -9.35 -15.96 17.13
CA PRO A 320 -9.60 -16.76 18.34
C PRO A 320 -8.49 -16.71 19.40
N TRP A 321 -7.29 -16.22 19.06
CA TRP A 321 -6.19 -15.93 19.98
C TRP A 321 -6.15 -14.44 20.37
N LYS A 322 -6.61 -13.50 19.52
CA LYS A 322 -6.58 -12.05 19.83
C LYS A 322 -7.81 -11.57 20.62
N THR A 323 -8.99 -12.03 20.23
CA THR A 323 -10.26 -11.28 20.36
C THR A 323 -11.27 -11.96 21.27
N PHE A 324 -11.84 -11.18 22.19
CA PHE A 324 -12.99 -11.55 23.02
C PHE A 324 -14.14 -10.59 22.68
N TYR A 325 -15.23 -11.09 22.08
CA TYR A 325 -16.39 -10.26 21.71
C TYR A 325 -17.57 -10.56 22.63
N VAL A 326 -18.17 -9.54 23.24
CA VAL A 326 -19.28 -9.67 24.20
C VAL A 326 -20.53 -8.99 23.67
N LYS A 327 -21.63 -9.72 23.59
CA LYS A 327 -22.97 -9.20 23.24
C LYS A 327 -23.69 -8.55 24.42
N THR A 328 -24.75 -7.79 24.15
CA THR A 328 -25.61 -7.19 25.19
C THR A 328 -26.22 -8.21 26.16
N ASN A 329 -26.48 -9.44 25.70
CA ASN A 329 -27.04 -10.54 26.49
C ASN A 329 -26.00 -11.48 27.15
N GLY A 330 -24.73 -11.05 27.20
CA GLY A 330 -23.64 -11.79 27.84
C GLY A 330 -23.04 -12.94 27.03
N GLU A 331 -23.60 -13.29 25.87
CA GLU A 331 -22.97 -14.23 24.93
C GLU A 331 -21.59 -13.74 24.49
N VAL A 332 -20.62 -14.65 24.48
CA VAL A 332 -19.26 -14.41 24.00
C VAL A 332 -19.09 -15.00 22.60
N LYS A 333 -18.37 -14.29 21.73
CA LYS A 333 -18.05 -14.68 20.36
C LYS A 333 -16.54 -14.58 20.09
N PRO A 334 -15.98 -15.35 19.13
CA PRO A 334 -14.56 -15.33 18.81
C PRO A 334 -14.14 -14.16 17.90
N CYS A 335 -15.11 -13.48 17.26
CA CYS A 335 -14.92 -12.24 16.50
C CYS A 335 -16.28 -11.59 16.21
N CYS A 336 -16.27 -10.35 15.72
CA CYS A 336 -17.47 -9.57 15.39
C CYS A 336 -18.32 -10.14 14.22
N PHE A 337 -17.73 -10.95 13.33
CA PHE A 337 -18.44 -11.57 12.20
C PHE A 337 -19.05 -12.94 12.52
N SER A 338 -18.65 -13.58 13.63
CA SER A 338 -19.06 -14.95 13.91
C SER A 338 -20.50 -15.03 14.44
N THR A 339 -21.19 -16.10 14.06
CA THR A 339 -22.46 -16.53 14.68
C THR A 339 -22.25 -17.51 15.83
N MET A 340 -21.05 -18.11 15.96
CA MET A 340 -20.73 -19.10 16.99
C MET A 340 -20.68 -18.45 18.38
N VAL A 341 -21.34 -19.06 19.36
CA VAL A 341 -21.28 -18.70 20.78
C VAL A 341 -20.21 -19.53 21.48
N MET A 342 -19.29 -18.88 22.19
CA MET A 342 -18.18 -19.53 22.90
C MET A 342 -18.48 -19.82 24.38
N GLY A 343 -19.56 -19.24 24.89
CA GLY A 343 -19.99 -19.29 26.30
C GLY A 343 -20.82 -18.04 26.64
N ASN A 344 -21.34 -17.96 27.87
CA ASN A 344 -22.10 -16.82 28.36
C ASN A 344 -21.53 -16.29 29.68
N LEU A 345 -21.31 -14.97 29.78
CA LEU A 345 -20.81 -14.28 30.98
C LEU A 345 -21.82 -14.27 32.14
N HIS A 346 -23.07 -14.66 31.95
CA HIS A 346 -23.99 -14.95 33.05
C HIS A 346 -23.70 -16.29 33.74
N GLU A 347 -23.16 -17.27 33.00
CA GLU A 347 -23.00 -18.66 33.44
C GLU A 347 -21.56 -18.97 33.87
N SER A 348 -20.56 -18.53 33.10
CA SER A 348 -19.14 -18.83 33.32
C SER A 348 -18.30 -17.59 33.59
N THR A 349 -17.11 -17.75 34.17
CA THR A 349 -16.11 -16.67 34.25
C THR A 349 -15.47 -16.39 32.88
N PRO A 350 -14.93 -15.18 32.64
CA PRO A 350 -14.27 -14.86 31.37
C PRO A 350 -13.11 -15.82 31.05
N GLU A 351 -12.32 -16.23 32.06
CA GLU A 351 -11.21 -17.17 31.91
C GLU A 351 -11.66 -18.58 31.50
N GLU A 352 -12.73 -19.09 32.10
CA GLU A 352 -13.33 -20.39 31.76
C GLU A 352 -13.85 -20.38 30.32
N ILE A 353 -14.40 -19.26 29.83
CA ILE A 353 -14.80 -19.11 28.44
C ILE A 353 -13.56 -19.06 27.53
N TRP A 354 -12.57 -18.23 27.85
CA TRP A 354 -11.40 -17.97 26.99
C TRP A 354 -10.52 -19.19 26.73
N ASN A 355 -10.51 -20.16 27.65
CA ASN A 355 -9.87 -21.47 27.49
C ASN A 355 -10.86 -22.65 27.54
N GLY A 356 -12.16 -22.36 27.37
CA GLY A 356 -13.23 -23.34 27.33
C GLY A 356 -13.25 -24.15 26.05
N ASP A 357 -14.08 -25.19 26.02
CA ASP A 357 -14.10 -26.18 24.94
C ASP A 357 -14.34 -25.56 23.56
N GLU A 358 -15.23 -24.58 23.42
CA GLU A 358 -15.54 -23.97 22.13
C GLU A 358 -14.38 -23.15 21.57
N TYR A 359 -13.69 -22.35 22.40
CA TYR A 359 -12.46 -21.66 21.99
C TYR A 359 -11.34 -22.66 21.65
N ARG A 360 -11.19 -23.74 22.43
CA ARG A 360 -10.17 -24.77 22.18
C ARG A 360 -10.42 -25.52 20.86
N LYS A 361 -11.66 -25.99 20.63
CA LYS A 361 -12.10 -26.63 19.38
C LYS A 361 -11.85 -25.72 18.18
N LEU A 362 -12.23 -24.45 18.28
CA LEU A 362 -12.05 -23.48 17.20
C LEU A 362 -10.56 -23.23 16.87
N ARG A 363 -9.72 -23.04 17.89
CA ARG A 363 -8.27 -22.87 17.75
C ARG A 363 -7.59 -24.13 17.19
N ASP A 364 -7.96 -25.32 17.66
CA ASP A 364 -7.46 -26.60 17.14
C ASP A 364 -7.83 -26.77 15.66
N SER A 365 -9.10 -26.51 15.30
CA SER A 365 -9.60 -26.58 13.93
C SER A 365 -8.80 -25.67 13.00
N ILE A 366 -8.68 -24.39 13.35
CA ILE A 366 -7.96 -23.38 12.55
C ILE A 366 -6.45 -23.68 12.47
N SER A 367 -5.85 -24.22 13.54
CA SER A 367 -4.43 -24.60 13.54
C SER A 367 -4.14 -25.75 12.58
N ARG A 368 -5.13 -26.63 12.33
CA ARG A 368 -5.08 -27.71 11.34
C ARG A 368 -5.56 -27.27 9.95
N GLY A 369 -5.88 -25.98 9.74
CA GLY A 369 -6.40 -25.47 8.47
C GLY A 369 -7.89 -25.77 8.21
N VAL A 370 -8.61 -26.32 9.19
CA VAL A 370 -10.03 -26.69 9.07
C VAL A 370 -10.90 -25.55 9.58
N TYR A 371 -11.69 -24.95 8.70
CA TYR A 371 -12.56 -23.81 9.02
C TYR A 371 -14.03 -24.23 9.18
N PRO A 372 -14.71 -23.90 10.30
CA PRO A 372 -16.15 -24.11 10.46
C PRO A 372 -16.98 -23.37 9.40
N GLU A 373 -18.22 -23.79 9.19
CA GLU A 373 -19.06 -23.30 8.10
C GLU A 373 -19.17 -21.76 8.01
N GLY A 374 -19.55 -21.09 9.11
CA GLY A 374 -19.60 -19.63 9.18
C GLY A 374 -18.24 -18.94 9.04
N CYS A 375 -17.13 -19.67 9.21
CA CYS A 375 -15.78 -19.17 8.95
C CYS A 375 -15.35 -19.36 7.49
N ARG A 376 -15.83 -20.40 6.78
CA ARG A 376 -15.54 -20.63 5.35
C ARG A 376 -16.07 -19.50 4.46
N GLN A 377 -17.21 -18.92 4.83
CA GLN A 377 -17.84 -17.79 4.12
C GLN A 377 -17.49 -16.43 4.76
N CYS A 378 -16.46 -16.37 5.60
CA CYS A 378 -16.14 -15.17 6.38
C CYS A 378 -15.75 -14.01 5.46
N VAL A 379 -16.57 -12.95 5.45
CA VAL A 379 -16.29 -11.72 4.70
C VAL A 379 -14.91 -11.16 5.04
N ALA A 380 -14.48 -11.20 6.30
CA ALA A 380 -13.15 -10.73 6.70
C ALA A 380 -11.98 -11.65 6.26
N PHE A 381 -12.24 -12.83 5.70
CA PHE A 381 -11.24 -13.71 5.10
C PHE A 381 -11.07 -13.40 3.61
N ASN A 382 -12.17 -13.14 2.90
CA ASN A 382 -12.16 -12.73 1.50
C ASN A 382 -11.76 -11.25 1.31
N LEU A 383 -11.94 -10.40 2.34
CA LEU A 383 -11.69 -8.96 2.24
C LEU A 383 -10.23 -8.53 2.48
N ARG A 384 -9.30 -9.38 2.94
CA ARG A 384 -7.91 -8.94 3.25
C ARG A 384 -6.90 -10.07 3.53
N PRO A 385 -5.60 -9.87 3.22
CA PRO A 385 -4.52 -10.33 4.07
C PRO A 385 -4.75 -9.77 5.47
N LYS A 386 -4.91 -10.64 6.46
CA LYS A 386 -4.97 -10.21 7.85
C LYS A 386 -3.55 -10.05 8.36
N ILE A 387 -3.06 -8.80 8.37
CA ILE A 387 -1.89 -8.43 9.16
C ILE A 387 -2.32 -8.31 10.61
N ASP A 388 -1.49 -8.81 11.51
CA ASP A 388 -1.66 -8.68 12.94
C ASP A 388 -0.88 -7.46 13.44
N ASP A 389 -1.57 -6.33 13.55
CA ASP A 389 -0.94 -5.05 13.89
C ASP A 389 -0.59 -4.90 15.39
N THR A 390 -0.80 -5.91 16.24
CA THR A 390 -0.73 -5.79 17.72
C THR A 390 0.52 -5.02 18.23
N ASP A 391 1.69 -5.20 17.61
CA ASP A 391 2.93 -4.49 17.97
C ASP A 391 2.92 -2.99 17.62
N HIS A 392 2.23 -2.59 16.55
CA HIS A 392 2.00 -1.18 16.22
C HIS A 392 1.17 -0.49 17.30
N TRP A 393 0.09 -1.11 17.76
CA TRP A 393 -0.84 -0.53 18.72
C TRP A 393 -0.22 -0.48 20.13
N LEU A 394 0.60 -1.47 20.49
CA LEU A 394 1.45 -1.40 21.69
C LEU A 394 2.42 -0.20 21.64
N ARG A 395 3.00 0.10 20.47
CA ARG A 395 3.85 1.30 20.27
C ARG A 395 3.04 2.59 20.40
N GLU A 396 1.82 2.69 19.85
CA GLU A 396 0.95 3.85 20.03
C GLU A 396 0.67 4.15 21.51
N ILE A 397 0.32 3.14 22.31
CA ILE A 397 0.07 3.29 23.76
C ILE A 397 1.31 3.84 24.47
N ILE A 398 2.49 3.30 24.17
CA ILE A 398 3.76 3.73 24.75
C ILE A 398 4.08 5.19 24.36
N GLN A 399 3.86 5.58 23.10
CA GLN A 399 4.08 6.94 22.62
C GLN A 399 3.11 7.94 23.26
N LYS A 400 1.80 7.63 23.28
CA LYS A 400 0.78 8.47 23.92
C LYS A 400 1.11 8.72 25.39
N TYR A 401 1.54 7.69 26.12
CA TYR A 401 1.95 7.83 27.51
C TYR A 401 3.20 8.70 27.69
N LYS A 402 4.22 8.57 26.83
CA LYS A 402 5.40 9.48 26.84
C LYS A 402 4.99 10.95 26.65
N ALA A 403 4.12 11.23 25.66
CA ALA A 403 3.65 12.58 25.38
C ALA A 403 2.82 13.18 26.54
N LEU A 404 1.96 12.37 27.18
CA LEU A 404 1.19 12.79 28.36
C LEU A 404 2.10 13.10 29.56
N ARG A 405 3.20 12.36 29.74
CA ARG A 405 4.19 12.64 30.79
C ARG A 405 4.93 13.97 30.54
N GLN A 406 5.41 14.20 29.31
CA GLN A 406 6.09 15.45 28.93
C GLN A 406 5.18 16.68 29.07
N LYS A 407 3.88 16.58 28.73
CA LYS A 407 2.92 17.68 28.89
C LYS A 407 2.60 18.00 30.35
N LYS A 408 2.81 17.05 31.28
CA LYS A 408 2.53 17.21 32.72
C LYS A 408 3.76 17.63 33.54
N TYR A 409 4.96 17.29 33.05
CA TYR A 409 6.24 17.68 33.64
C TYR A 409 7.17 18.17 32.53
N PRO A 410 7.19 19.49 32.22
CA PRO A 410 8.23 20.09 31.40
C PRO A 410 9.60 19.93 32.10
N ASP A 411 10.66 19.71 31.34
CA ASP A 411 11.94 19.18 31.83
C ASP A 411 12.56 19.96 33.02
N HIS A 412 12.35 19.44 34.22
CA HIS A 412 13.21 19.65 35.38
C HIS A 412 13.33 18.34 36.19
N VAL A 413 14.50 18.17 36.82
CA VAL A 413 15.00 16.95 37.49
C VAL A 413 15.48 15.85 36.53
N ALA A 414 16.80 15.87 36.29
CA ALA A 414 17.54 14.73 35.77
C ALA A 414 17.46 13.55 36.75
N ASP A 415 17.21 12.34 36.26
CA ASP A 415 17.09 11.16 37.11
C ASP A 415 18.47 10.58 37.45
N GLN A 416 18.95 10.88 38.65
CA GLN A 416 20.19 10.33 39.23
C GLN A 416 20.02 8.94 39.86
N SER A 417 18.84 8.31 39.79
CA SER A 417 18.58 7.06 40.53
C SER A 417 18.99 5.79 39.77
N LEU A 418 20.30 5.47 39.76
CA LEU A 418 20.81 4.08 39.58
C LEU A 418 22.32 3.95 39.90
N LYS A 419 22.71 4.08 41.18
CA LYS A 419 24.09 3.75 41.64
C LYS A 419 24.12 3.13 43.05
N VAL A 420 24.81 1.97 43.14
CA VAL A 420 25.27 1.27 44.38
C VAL A 420 24.12 0.67 45.21
N VAL A 421 24.01 -0.62 45.53
CA VAL A 421 24.88 -1.62 46.23
C VAL A 421 24.59 -3.02 45.61
N ALA A 422 25.48 -4.02 45.48
CA ALA A 422 26.96 -4.14 45.50
C ALA A 422 27.37 -5.52 44.93
N HIS A 423 28.59 -6.01 45.21
CA HIS A 423 29.21 -7.23 44.65
C HIS A 423 28.65 -8.59 45.09
N ARG A 424 28.76 -9.59 44.19
CA ARG A 424 29.28 -10.93 44.53
C ARG A 424 30.20 -11.46 43.41
N ARG A 425 31.11 -12.37 43.77
CA ARG A 425 32.29 -12.79 42.98
C ARG A 425 31.96 -13.77 41.85
N GLN A 426 32.93 -13.88 40.94
CA GLN A 426 33.05 -14.81 39.82
C GLN A 426 32.56 -16.25 40.08
N SER A 427 31.87 -16.81 39.08
CA SER A 427 32.28 -18.08 38.46
C SER A 427 31.66 -18.19 37.05
N PHE A 428 32.46 -18.64 36.07
CA PHE A 428 31.92 -19.04 34.77
C PHE A 428 31.22 -20.39 34.96
N SER A 429 29.90 -20.45 34.74
CA SER A 429 29.15 -21.70 34.64
C SER A 429 28.50 -21.80 33.26
N ARG A 430 28.82 -22.88 32.53
CA ARG A 430 28.20 -23.22 31.25
C ARG A 430 26.87 -23.95 31.50
N SER A 431 25.74 -23.26 31.31
CA SER A 431 24.46 -23.85 30.87
C SER A 431 23.40 -22.78 30.59
N ASP A 432 22.56 -23.05 29.59
CA ASP A 432 21.21 -22.50 29.36
C ASP A 432 21.00 -20.99 29.00
N GLU A 433 22.01 -20.26 28.50
CA GLU A 433 21.74 -19.02 27.74
C GLU A 433 21.21 -19.37 26.33
N THR A 434 19.97 -18.97 26.00
CA THR A 434 19.38 -19.21 24.67
C THR A 434 20.10 -18.42 23.58
N ALA A 435 20.11 -18.94 22.34
CA ALA A 435 20.77 -18.30 21.20
C ALA A 435 20.36 -16.83 20.98
N ASP A 436 19.07 -16.51 21.15
CA ASP A 436 18.57 -15.14 21.01
C ASP A 436 19.01 -14.22 22.17
N ALA A 437 19.31 -14.77 23.35
CA ALA A 437 19.90 -14.02 24.47
C ALA A 437 21.40 -13.76 24.23
N LEU A 438 22.14 -14.75 23.75
CA LEU A 438 23.53 -14.60 23.32
C LEU A 438 23.66 -13.58 22.17
N TYR A 439 22.75 -13.61 21.20
CA TYR A 439 22.73 -12.65 20.09
C TYR A 439 22.43 -11.21 20.57
N ARG A 440 21.50 -11.01 21.51
CA ARG A 440 21.29 -9.68 22.16
C ARG A 440 22.52 -9.19 22.93
N LYS A 441 23.30 -10.11 23.51
CA LYS A 441 24.57 -9.81 24.19
C LYS A 441 25.66 -9.41 23.19
N ALA A 442 25.73 -10.05 22.02
CA ALA A 442 26.57 -9.60 20.91
C ALA A 442 26.16 -8.18 20.43
N GLN A 443 24.86 -7.92 20.23
CA GLN A 443 24.36 -6.58 19.89
C GLN A 443 24.66 -5.51 20.97
N ALA A 444 24.79 -5.88 22.25
CA ALA A 444 25.23 -4.98 23.30
C ALA A 444 26.74 -4.68 23.20
N LEU A 445 27.57 -5.70 22.98
CA LEU A 445 29.02 -5.54 22.77
C LEU A 445 29.34 -4.63 21.56
N ILE A 446 28.56 -4.73 20.48
CA ILE A 446 28.67 -3.82 19.31
C ILE A 446 28.43 -2.36 19.71
N LYS A 447 27.42 -2.09 20.56
CA LYS A 447 27.12 -0.73 21.05
C LYS A 447 28.14 -0.20 22.05
N GLU A 448 28.94 -1.08 22.64
CA GLU A 448 30.08 -0.75 23.50
C GLU A 448 31.42 -0.69 22.73
N ASP A 449 31.37 -0.75 21.39
CA ASP A 449 32.54 -0.77 20.48
C ASP A 449 33.50 -1.96 20.69
N LYS A 450 33.00 -3.06 21.29
CA LYS A 450 33.76 -4.28 21.57
C LYS A 450 33.64 -5.28 20.42
N LEU A 451 34.09 -4.86 19.23
CA LEU A 451 33.90 -5.59 17.98
C LEU A 451 34.53 -7.00 17.99
N ASN A 452 35.71 -7.17 18.60
CA ASN A 452 36.37 -8.47 18.74
C ASN A 452 35.57 -9.44 19.63
N ASP A 453 35.09 -8.97 20.79
CA ASP A 453 34.29 -9.77 21.71
C ASP A 453 32.92 -10.15 21.08
N ALA A 454 32.31 -9.20 20.36
CA ALA A 454 31.08 -9.45 19.60
C ALA A 454 31.29 -10.51 18.51
N THR A 455 32.43 -10.45 17.79
CA THR A 455 32.80 -11.40 16.73
C THR A 455 33.05 -12.81 17.29
N GLN A 456 33.76 -12.93 18.42
CA GLN A 456 33.96 -14.22 19.08
C GLN A 456 32.63 -14.81 19.57
N LEU A 457 31.75 -13.99 20.14
CA LEU A 457 30.43 -14.42 20.61
C LEU A 457 29.53 -14.83 19.44
N MET A 458 29.52 -14.08 18.33
CA MET A 458 28.77 -14.43 17.11
C MET A 458 29.21 -15.75 16.51
N ASN A 459 30.51 -15.99 16.40
CA ASN A 459 31.04 -17.28 15.94
C ASN A 459 30.60 -18.42 16.87
N ALA A 460 30.71 -18.24 18.19
CA ALA A 460 30.27 -19.23 19.17
C ALA A 460 28.75 -19.51 19.08
N ILE A 461 27.92 -18.51 18.77
CA ILE A 461 26.48 -18.69 18.53
C ILE A 461 26.25 -19.56 17.29
N ILE A 462 26.86 -19.23 16.15
CA ILE A 462 26.65 -19.98 14.90
C ILE A 462 27.11 -21.45 15.07
N SER A 463 28.31 -21.67 15.64
CA SER A 463 28.83 -23.02 15.86
C SER A 463 28.04 -23.88 16.85
N SER A 464 27.22 -23.28 17.73
CA SER A 464 26.45 -24.01 18.75
C SER A 464 24.94 -24.06 18.48
N CYS A 465 24.41 -23.10 17.72
CA CYS A 465 22.97 -22.88 17.53
C CYS A 465 22.51 -23.00 16.07
N GLY A 466 23.45 -23.19 15.13
CA GLY A 466 23.20 -23.35 13.69
C GLY A 466 23.16 -22.04 12.90
N ASP A 467 23.16 -22.17 11.58
CA ASP A 467 23.18 -21.06 10.64
C ASP A 467 21.83 -20.30 10.59
N LYS A 468 21.87 -18.97 10.52
CA LYS A 468 20.72 -18.10 10.18
C LYS A 468 21.15 -16.96 9.25
N PRO A 469 20.38 -16.59 8.21
CA PRO A 469 20.75 -15.51 7.28
C PRO A 469 21.18 -14.21 7.97
N LEU A 470 20.39 -13.75 8.94
CA LEU A 470 20.67 -12.54 9.74
C LEU A 470 21.99 -12.63 10.51
N TRP A 471 22.32 -13.78 11.08
CA TRP A 471 23.55 -13.95 11.86
C TRP A 471 24.80 -13.94 10.97
N HIS A 472 24.72 -14.50 9.76
CA HIS A 472 25.80 -14.38 8.79
C HIS A 472 25.93 -12.95 8.27
N ASN A 473 24.83 -12.25 7.97
CA ASN A 473 24.88 -10.84 7.58
C ASN A 473 25.60 -9.97 8.63
N ASP A 474 25.18 -10.06 9.90
CA ASP A 474 25.74 -9.22 10.96
C ASP A 474 27.20 -9.56 11.26
N LEU A 475 27.58 -10.83 11.15
CA LEU A 475 28.98 -11.26 11.24
C LEU A 475 29.82 -10.80 10.04
N GLY A 476 29.21 -10.69 8.85
CA GLY A 476 29.82 -10.05 7.68
C GLY A 476 30.13 -8.57 7.93
N CYS A 477 29.18 -7.83 8.51
CA CYS A 477 29.38 -6.43 8.92
C CYS A 477 30.48 -6.29 9.99
N LEU A 478 30.55 -7.21 10.96
CA LEU A 478 31.62 -7.24 11.97
C LEU A 478 33.00 -7.46 11.36
N TYR A 479 33.14 -8.45 10.47
CA TYR A 479 34.41 -8.71 9.79
C TYR A 479 34.83 -7.55 8.88
N TYR A 480 33.87 -6.88 8.22
CA TYR A 480 34.13 -5.66 7.46
C TYR A 480 34.69 -4.53 8.34
N ALA A 481 34.07 -4.27 9.50
CA ALA A 481 34.53 -3.27 10.46
C ALA A 481 35.91 -3.59 11.06
N LEU A 482 36.26 -4.88 11.16
CA LEU A 482 37.60 -5.36 11.57
C LEU A 482 38.61 -5.44 10.41
N GLY A 483 38.25 -4.99 9.20
CA GLY A 483 39.13 -4.98 8.02
C GLY A 483 39.35 -6.35 7.35
N ASN A 484 38.67 -7.41 7.81
CA ASN A 484 38.78 -8.75 7.23
C ASN A 484 37.79 -8.92 6.07
N MET A 485 38.17 -8.37 4.91
CA MET A 485 37.35 -8.34 3.70
C MET A 485 36.98 -9.73 3.18
N GLN A 486 37.88 -10.72 3.30
CA GLN A 486 37.65 -12.08 2.82
C GLN A 486 36.56 -12.79 3.64
N SER A 487 36.59 -12.67 4.97
CA SER A 487 35.54 -13.21 5.83
C SER A 487 34.22 -12.44 5.68
N ALA A 488 34.27 -11.11 5.54
CA ALA A 488 33.07 -10.29 5.31
C ALA A 488 32.27 -10.77 4.09
N ARG A 489 32.96 -10.91 2.94
CA ARG A 489 32.37 -11.42 1.70
C ARG A 489 31.76 -12.81 1.87
N ALA A 490 32.52 -13.77 2.40
CA ALA A 490 32.05 -15.14 2.59
C ALA A 490 30.80 -15.22 3.48
N HIS A 491 30.69 -14.37 4.50
CA HIS A 491 29.52 -14.30 5.36
C HIS A 491 28.30 -13.66 4.67
N PHE A 492 28.47 -12.62 3.84
CA PHE A 492 27.36 -12.10 3.02
C PHE A 492 26.89 -13.10 1.96
N GLU A 493 27.81 -13.76 1.26
CA GLU A 493 27.50 -14.84 0.30
C GLU A 493 26.75 -15.99 1.00
N LYS A 494 27.17 -16.39 2.20
CA LYS A 494 26.48 -17.42 3.01
C LYS A 494 25.09 -16.98 3.47
N ALA A 495 24.90 -15.71 3.82
CA ALA A 495 23.57 -15.18 4.15
C ALA A 495 22.60 -15.27 2.97
N ILE A 496 23.06 -14.96 1.76
CA ILE A 496 22.28 -15.06 0.51
C ILE A 496 22.06 -16.52 0.09
N GLN A 497 23.01 -17.43 0.38
CA GLN A 497 22.82 -18.87 0.17
C GLN A 497 21.69 -19.43 1.05
N LEU A 498 21.57 -18.95 2.30
CA LEU A 498 20.55 -19.38 3.26
C LEU A 498 19.18 -18.74 2.99
N ASP A 499 19.15 -17.52 2.43
CA ASP A 499 17.93 -16.83 1.98
C ASP A 499 18.24 -15.95 0.75
N PRO A 500 17.96 -16.43 -0.48
CA PRO A 500 18.18 -15.67 -1.70
C PRO A 500 17.34 -14.39 -1.84
N SER A 501 16.33 -14.21 -0.98
CA SER A 501 15.45 -13.04 -0.90
C SER A 501 15.87 -12.05 0.20
N PHE A 502 16.98 -12.30 0.91
CA PHE A 502 17.39 -11.46 2.03
C PHE A 502 17.97 -10.13 1.55
N THR A 503 17.09 -9.14 1.37
CA THR A 503 17.40 -7.84 0.75
C THR A 503 18.57 -7.11 1.41
N THR A 504 18.72 -7.19 2.73
CA THR A 504 19.84 -6.55 3.46
C THR A 504 21.19 -7.16 3.09
N ALA A 505 21.29 -8.48 3.01
CA ALA A 505 22.52 -9.15 2.60
C ALA A 505 22.84 -8.90 1.11
N LEU A 506 21.82 -8.82 0.25
CA LEU A 506 21.98 -8.43 -1.16
C LEU A 506 22.57 -7.03 -1.31
N LYS A 507 22.06 -6.03 -0.54
CA LYS A 507 22.64 -4.68 -0.52
C LYS A 507 24.08 -4.69 -0.02
N ASN A 508 24.34 -5.30 1.15
CA ASN A 508 25.67 -5.35 1.76
C ASN A 508 26.72 -6.00 0.85
N LEU A 509 26.37 -7.06 0.10
CA LEU A 509 27.27 -7.66 -0.89
C LEU A 509 27.43 -6.79 -2.15
N ALA A 510 26.37 -6.09 -2.59
CA ALA A 510 26.44 -5.17 -3.72
C ALA A 510 27.32 -3.95 -3.41
N ASP A 511 27.22 -3.37 -2.21
CA ASP A 511 28.12 -2.34 -1.70
C ASP A 511 29.57 -2.85 -1.65
N PHE A 512 29.79 -4.06 -1.11
CA PHE A 512 31.12 -4.68 -1.08
C PHE A 512 31.72 -4.85 -2.49
N TYR A 513 30.95 -5.35 -3.47
CA TYR A 513 31.41 -5.47 -4.86
C TYR A 513 31.61 -4.11 -5.55
N GLY A 514 30.75 -3.13 -5.29
CA GLY A 514 30.82 -1.81 -5.91
C GLY A 514 31.97 -0.95 -5.38
N ALA A 515 32.20 -0.96 -4.07
CA ALA A 515 33.16 -0.08 -3.39
C ALA A 515 34.54 -0.72 -3.13
N ILE A 516 34.60 -2.05 -2.90
CA ILE A 516 35.84 -2.74 -2.49
C ILE A 516 36.41 -3.63 -3.59
N ASP A 517 35.59 -4.51 -4.18
CA ASP A 517 36.02 -5.50 -5.19
C ASP A 517 36.09 -4.89 -6.62
N GLY A 518 35.57 -3.67 -6.81
CA GLY A 518 35.53 -2.96 -8.11
C GLY A 518 34.57 -3.56 -9.16
N ARG A 519 33.82 -4.61 -8.80
CA ARG A 519 32.93 -5.39 -9.67
C ARG A 519 31.56 -4.72 -9.82
N LYS A 520 31.57 -3.53 -10.43
CA LYS A 520 30.38 -2.67 -10.58
C LYS A 520 29.21 -3.34 -11.30
N ASP A 521 29.46 -4.17 -12.31
CA ASP A 521 28.39 -4.89 -13.02
C ASP A 521 27.72 -5.95 -12.14
N ASP A 522 28.48 -6.63 -11.28
CA ASP A 522 27.92 -7.61 -10.34
C ASP A 522 27.19 -6.94 -9.17
N ALA A 523 27.65 -5.77 -8.73
CA ALA A 523 26.89 -4.89 -7.83
C ALA A 523 25.55 -4.47 -8.46
N ILE A 524 25.54 -4.05 -9.74
CA ILE A 524 24.29 -3.73 -10.46
C ILE A 524 23.36 -4.95 -10.55
N LYS A 525 23.87 -6.16 -10.81
CA LYS A 525 23.04 -7.40 -10.81
C LYS A 525 22.41 -7.66 -9.43
N LEU A 526 23.17 -7.53 -8.35
CA LEU A 526 22.65 -7.71 -6.99
C LEU A 526 21.62 -6.64 -6.62
N TYR A 527 21.84 -5.38 -7.01
CA TYR A 527 20.88 -4.32 -6.80
C TYR A 527 19.62 -4.43 -7.68
N ARG A 528 19.71 -5.01 -8.88
CA ARG A 528 18.52 -5.39 -9.66
C ARG A 528 17.65 -6.38 -8.88
N ARG A 529 18.26 -7.46 -8.35
CA ARG A 529 17.55 -8.42 -7.47
C ARG A 529 16.91 -7.78 -6.23
N VAL A 530 17.43 -6.64 -5.76
CA VAL A 530 16.80 -5.85 -4.69
C VAL A 530 15.59 -5.07 -5.22
N LEU A 531 15.69 -4.41 -6.37
CA LEU A 531 14.55 -3.70 -7.00
C LEU A 531 13.45 -4.65 -7.50
N ASP A 532 13.80 -5.86 -7.93
CA ASP A 532 12.81 -6.89 -8.31
C ASP A 532 11.93 -7.29 -7.10
N GLN A 533 12.46 -7.19 -5.88
CA GLN A 533 11.74 -7.45 -4.62
C GLN A 533 11.08 -6.18 -4.03
N LYS A 534 11.72 -5.01 -4.22
CA LYS A 534 11.30 -3.71 -3.67
C LYS A 534 11.46 -2.63 -4.75
N PRO A 535 10.51 -2.53 -5.71
CA PRO A 535 10.58 -1.58 -6.81
C PRO A 535 10.59 -0.10 -6.38
N GLU A 536 10.32 0.19 -5.11
CA GLU A 536 10.32 1.52 -4.50
C GLU A 536 11.58 1.86 -3.66
N ASP A 537 12.59 0.98 -3.63
CA ASP A 537 13.80 1.19 -2.82
C ASP A 537 14.71 2.30 -3.38
N SER A 538 14.46 3.54 -2.94
CA SER A 538 15.16 4.75 -3.41
C SER A 538 16.67 4.77 -3.15
N GLU A 539 17.13 4.07 -2.11
CA GLU A 539 18.56 3.94 -1.79
C GLU A 539 19.25 3.07 -2.84
N THR A 540 18.63 1.93 -3.19
CA THR A 540 19.12 1.07 -4.27
C THR A 540 19.03 1.75 -5.65
N MET A 541 17.98 2.53 -5.92
CA MET A 541 17.90 3.32 -7.16
C MET A 541 19.05 4.33 -7.28
N ALA A 542 19.36 5.04 -6.19
CA ALA A 542 20.46 5.99 -6.16
C ALA A 542 21.80 5.29 -6.43
N MET A 543 22.04 4.13 -5.80
CA MET A 543 23.28 3.38 -5.98
C MET A 543 23.43 2.79 -7.39
N ILE A 544 22.36 2.26 -8.00
CA ILE A 544 22.38 1.87 -9.42
C ILE A 544 22.67 3.10 -10.30
N GLY A 545 22.02 4.24 -10.05
CA GLY A 545 22.28 5.48 -10.79
C GLY A 545 23.75 5.89 -10.74
N GLN A 546 24.33 5.92 -9.54
CA GLN A 546 25.76 6.21 -9.34
C GLN A 546 26.66 5.20 -10.08
N LEU A 547 26.38 3.89 -9.99
CA LEU A 547 27.16 2.86 -10.69
C LEU A 547 27.04 2.99 -12.22
N CYS A 548 25.84 3.22 -12.75
CA CYS A 548 25.60 3.45 -14.18
C CYS A 548 26.30 4.71 -14.72
N ALA A 549 26.36 5.80 -13.94
CA ALA A 549 27.09 7.00 -14.32
C ALA A 549 28.60 6.76 -14.48
N HIS A 550 29.15 5.77 -13.76
CA HIS A 550 30.56 5.38 -13.87
C HIS A 550 30.85 4.31 -14.94
N THR A 551 29.86 3.53 -15.37
CA THR A 551 30.04 2.42 -16.32
C THR A 551 29.45 2.70 -17.71
N GLY A 552 28.58 3.70 -17.86
CA GLY A 552 27.87 3.99 -19.11
C GLY A 552 26.80 2.95 -19.48
N CYS A 553 26.54 1.96 -18.63
CA CYS A 553 25.63 0.87 -18.91
C CYS A 553 24.19 1.21 -18.49
N THR A 554 23.41 1.81 -19.40
CA THR A 554 21.96 2.09 -19.21
C THR A 554 21.04 1.07 -19.90
N SER A 555 21.56 0.34 -20.90
CA SER A 555 20.80 -0.57 -21.75
C SER A 555 20.08 -1.65 -20.96
N GLY A 556 18.77 -1.77 -21.21
CA GLY A 556 17.90 -2.76 -20.56
C GLY A 556 17.58 -2.48 -19.09
N ILE A 557 17.98 -1.32 -18.56
CA ILE A 557 17.56 -0.88 -17.21
C ILE A 557 16.21 -0.19 -17.33
N ASN A 558 15.21 -0.80 -16.68
CA ASN A 558 13.88 -0.25 -16.53
C ASN A 558 13.81 0.50 -15.19
N PHE A 559 13.51 1.79 -15.22
CA PHE A 559 13.37 2.62 -14.03
C PHE A 559 11.89 2.86 -13.68
N PRO A 560 11.47 2.66 -12.42
CA PRO A 560 10.10 2.88 -12.00
C PRO A 560 9.77 4.38 -11.98
N LEU A 561 8.68 4.76 -12.64
CA LEU A 561 8.16 6.12 -12.58
C LEU A 561 7.71 6.43 -11.16
N THR A 562 8.44 7.29 -10.45
CA THR A 562 8.01 7.79 -9.14
C THR A 562 7.01 8.93 -9.30
N LYS A 563 6.21 9.22 -8.27
CA LYS A 563 5.29 10.38 -8.26
C LYS A 563 6.03 11.70 -8.56
N GLU A 564 7.26 11.83 -8.07
CA GLU A 564 8.11 13.01 -8.31
C GLU A 564 8.66 13.06 -9.74
N LEU A 565 9.14 11.93 -10.27
CA LEU A 565 9.61 11.86 -11.66
C LEU A 565 8.49 12.17 -12.67
N ILE A 566 7.28 11.66 -12.43
CA ILE A 566 6.08 12.01 -13.23
C ILE A 566 5.80 13.53 -13.14
N ARG A 567 5.89 14.13 -11.94
CA ARG A 567 5.71 15.57 -11.75
C ARG A 567 6.77 16.39 -12.49
N LYS A 568 8.03 15.95 -12.49
CA LYS A 568 9.14 16.63 -13.19
C LYS A 568 9.14 16.44 -14.70
N LEU A 569 8.60 15.34 -15.22
CA LEU A 569 8.29 15.15 -16.64
C LEU A 569 7.16 16.10 -17.06
N LEU A 570 6.06 16.16 -16.29
CA LEU A 570 4.93 17.05 -16.56
C LEU A 570 5.34 18.53 -16.55
N ALA A 571 6.16 18.94 -15.58
CA ALA A 571 6.70 20.30 -15.50
C ALA A 571 7.59 20.70 -16.69
N ARG A 572 8.12 19.72 -17.43
CA ARG A 572 8.89 19.90 -18.67
C ARG A 572 8.07 19.58 -19.93
N GLY A 573 6.75 19.49 -19.84
CA GLY A 573 5.85 19.29 -20.98
C GLY A 573 5.61 17.84 -21.41
N VAL A 574 6.13 16.85 -20.69
CA VAL A 574 5.88 15.42 -20.97
C VAL A 574 4.79 14.89 -20.05
N SER A 575 3.62 14.58 -20.63
CA SER A 575 2.50 14.02 -19.89
C SER A 575 2.45 12.50 -20.01
N THR A 576 1.98 11.82 -18.96
CA THR A 576 1.77 10.38 -18.94
C THR A 576 0.51 10.03 -18.13
N GLN A 577 -0.13 8.92 -18.48
CA GLN A 577 -1.19 8.27 -17.69
C GLN A 577 -0.69 6.95 -17.09
N LEU A 578 0.61 6.64 -17.21
CA LEU A 578 1.25 5.56 -16.49
C LEU A 578 1.25 5.86 -14.99
N VAL A 579 0.89 4.85 -14.20
CA VAL A 579 0.81 4.93 -12.74
C VAL A 579 2.20 4.87 -12.10
N PRO A 580 2.39 5.40 -10.88
CA PRO A 580 3.63 5.23 -10.15
C PRO A 580 4.03 3.76 -10.02
N GLY A 581 5.32 3.45 -10.21
CA GLY A 581 5.84 2.09 -10.27
C GLY A 581 5.79 1.43 -11.66
N ALA A 582 5.04 1.97 -12.62
CA ALA A 582 5.19 1.58 -14.03
C ALA A 582 6.61 1.95 -14.50
N THR A 583 7.30 1.04 -15.18
CA THR A 583 8.70 1.26 -15.56
C THR A 583 8.84 1.84 -16.97
N LEU A 584 9.86 2.68 -17.16
CA LEU A 584 10.36 3.09 -18.47
C LEU A 584 11.83 2.72 -18.62
N PRO A 585 12.31 2.33 -19.81
CA PRO A 585 13.74 2.17 -20.05
C PRO A 585 14.52 3.48 -19.80
N MET A 586 15.72 3.39 -19.26
CA MET A 586 16.60 4.55 -19.03
C MET A 586 16.94 5.32 -20.32
N ASP A 587 16.94 4.61 -21.46
CA ASP A 587 17.25 5.13 -22.80
C ASP A 587 16.06 5.84 -23.49
N VAL A 588 15.02 6.21 -22.73
CA VAL A 588 13.88 6.98 -23.27
C VAL A 588 14.24 8.45 -23.41
N VAL A 589 13.94 9.03 -24.57
CA VAL A 589 14.15 10.43 -24.91
C VAL A 589 12.82 11.08 -25.30
N PHE A 590 12.51 12.22 -24.69
CA PHE A 590 11.34 13.03 -25.03
C PHE A 590 11.76 14.33 -25.71
N GLU A 591 11.03 14.70 -26.75
CA GLU A 591 11.03 16.03 -27.35
C GLU A 591 9.69 16.69 -26.96
N PRO A 592 9.64 17.53 -25.92
CA PRO A 592 8.38 18.05 -25.39
C PRO A 592 7.78 19.16 -26.28
N PRO A 593 6.48 19.47 -26.15
CA PRO A 593 5.50 18.76 -25.34
C PRO A 593 5.01 17.50 -26.05
N CYS A 594 4.85 16.40 -25.33
CA CYS A 594 4.35 15.14 -25.87
C CYS A 594 3.59 14.34 -24.80
N SER A 595 2.91 13.26 -25.20
CA SER A 595 2.11 12.46 -24.27
C SER A 595 2.29 10.95 -24.46
N LEU A 596 2.77 10.28 -23.41
CA LEU A 596 2.82 8.82 -23.34
C LEU A 596 1.44 8.18 -23.14
N LYS A 597 0.46 8.89 -22.57
CA LYS A 597 -0.80 8.32 -22.06
C LYS A 597 -0.55 6.93 -21.41
N ARG A 598 -1.06 5.83 -22.00
CA ARG A 598 -0.88 4.44 -21.52
C ARG A 598 0.03 3.60 -22.43
N MET A 599 1.06 4.19 -23.04
CA MET A 599 2.07 3.48 -23.83
C MET A 599 2.95 2.62 -22.93
N ASN A 600 2.95 1.30 -23.14
CA ASN A 600 3.92 0.38 -22.53
C ASN A 600 5.21 0.40 -23.38
N VAL A 601 6.31 0.89 -22.80
CA VAL A 601 7.57 1.11 -23.50
C VAL A 601 8.61 0.09 -23.05
N SER A 602 9.30 -0.53 -24.01
CA SER A 602 10.33 -1.52 -23.76
C SER A 602 11.57 -1.25 -24.64
N HIS A 603 12.74 -1.60 -24.13
CA HIS A 603 14.05 -1.35 -24.75
C HIS A 603 14.42 0.13 -24.91
N SER A 604 13.77 0.89 -25.81
CA SER A 604 14.02 2.32 -26.03
C SER A 604 12.87 3.01 -26.76
N LEU A 605 12.76 4.34 -26.57
CA LEU A 605 11.78 5.20 -27.23
C LEU A 605 12.37 6.61 -27.44
N TYR A 606 12.21 7.15 -28.64
CA TYR A 606 12.24 8.59 -28.87
C TYR A 606 10.81 9.04 -29.21
N LEU A 607 10.27 10.00 -28.47
CA LEU A 607 8.93 10.56 -28.72
C LEU A 607 9.01 12.03 -29.10
N GLY A 608 8.74 12.33 -30.38
CA GLY A 608 8.75 13.68 -30.95
C GLY A 608 7.68 14.63 -30.39
N ALA A 609 7.92 15.92 -30.55
CA ALA A 609 7.01 16.97 -30.10
C ALA A 609 5.63 16.90 -30.77
N PHE A 610 4.60 17.24 -30.00
CA PHE A 610 3.19 17.23 -30.37
C PHE A 610 2.62 15.84 -30.71
N SER A 611 3.36 14.77 -30.41
CA SER A 611 2.96 13.38 -30.64
C SER A 611 2.36 12.71 -29.40
N TYR A 612 1.45 11.77 -29.61
CA TYR A 612 0.92 10.88 -28.58
C TYR A 612 0.49 9.51 -29.11
N GLY A 613 0.48 8.51 -28.24
CA GLY A 613 -0.27 7.25 -28.44
C GLY A 613 -1.22 7.01 -27.27
N VAL A 614 -2.42 6.46 -27.51
CA VAL A 614 -3.42 6.28 -26.43
C VAL A 614 -3.09 5.08 -25.53
N SER A 615 -2.79 3.93 -26.13
CA SER A 615 -2.29 2.74 -25.46
C SER A 615 -1.61 1.81 -26.46
N GLY A 616 -0.81 0.86 -25.98
CA GLY A 616 -0.11 -0.08 -26.86
C GLY A 616 1.23 -0.55 -26.31
N PHE A 617 1.95 -1.35 -27.09
CA PHE A 617 3.29 -1.85 -26.77
C PHE A 617 4.31 -1.32 -27.78
N TYR A 618 5.36 -0.69 -27.29
CA TYR A 618 6.34 0.06 -28.06
C TYR A 618 7.74 -0.45 -27.71
N PHE A 619 8.33 -1.25 -28.59
CA PHE A 619 9.67 -1.81 -28.40
C PHE A 619 10.64 -1.19 -29.42
N GLY A 620 11.66 -0.49 -28.93
CA GLY A 620 12.74 0.09 -29.74
C GLY A 620 12.22 0.90 -30.92
N CYS A 621 11.66 2.10 -30.67
CA CYS A 621 11.07 2.89 -31.75
C CYS A 621 11.40 4.39 -31.67
N ARG A 622 11.49 5.02 -32.84
CA ARG A 622 11.73 6.46 -33.00
C ARG A 622 10.50 7.08 -33.64
N ILE A 623 9.76 7.90 -32.90
CA ILE A 623 8.52 8.52 -33.34
C ILE A 623 8.76 10.01 -33.60
N GLY A 624 8.42 10.48 -34.80
CA GLY A 624 8.51 11.90 -35.19
C GLY A 624 7.47 12.78 -34.50
N ARG A 625 7.34 14.01 -35.01
CA ARG A 625 6.43 15.04 -34.48
C ARG A 625 4.99 14.88 -34.99
N TYR A 626 4.03 15.49 -34.31
CA TYR A 626 2.60 15.54 -34.71
C TYR A 626 1.92 14.17 -34.93
N CYS A 627 2.47 13.08 -34.39
CA CYS A 627 1.93 11.73 -34.59
C CYS A 627 0.73 11.45 -33.66
N SER A 628 -0.27 10.76 -34.19
CA SER A 628 -1.50 10.41 -33.47
C SER A 628 -1.79 8.92 -33.56
N PHE A 629 -1.52 8.17 -32.49
CA PHE A 629 -1.77 6.73 -32.44
C PHE A 629 -2.96 6.38 -31.55
N GLY A 630 -3.80 5.47 -32.03
CA GLY A 630 -4.97 4.94 -31.33
C GLY A 630 -4.62 4.06 -30.13
N GLU A 631 -5.59 3.24 -29.73
CA GLU A 631 -5.41 2.26 -28.66
C GLU A 631 -4.83 0.93 -29.16
N GLN A 632 -4.20 0.18 -28.26
CA GLN A 632 -3.66 -1.17 -28.48
C GLN A 632 -2.65 -1.31 -29.63
N VAL A 633 -2.06 -0.21 -30.12
CA VAL A 633 -1.06 -0.22 -31.20
C VAL A 633 0.17 -1.03 -30.78
N GLN A 634 0.71 -1.85 -31.68
CA GLN A 634 1.88 -2.70 -31.41
C GLN A 634 3.02 -2.28 -32.35
N ILE A 635 4.13 -1.78 -31.80
CA ILE A 635 5.30 -1.36 -32.58
C ILE A 635 6.52 -2.18 -32.15
N GLY A 636 7.17 -2.84 -33.10
CA GLY A 636 8.51 -3.39 -32.94
C GLY A 636 8.62 -4.62 -32.03
N ARG A 637 7.53 -5.37 -31.79
CA ARG A 637 7.53 -6.53 -30.86
C ARG A 637 8.70 -7.48 -31.15
N ARG A 638 9.45 -7.84 -30.10
CA ARG A 638 10.74 -8.53 -30.18
C ARG A 638 10.67 -9.81 -31.06
N PRO A 639 11.59 -9.99 -32.03
CA PRO A 639 11.65 -11.20 -32.85
C PRO A 639 12.18 -12.40 -32.05
N TYR A 640 12.04 -13.61 -32.61
CA TYR A 640 12.60 -14.85 -32.09
C TYR A 640 13.84 -15.29 -32.90
N PRO A 641 14.75 -16.12 -32.34
CA PRO A 641 15.93 -16.63 -33.05
C PRO A 641 15.52 -17.66 -34.13
N MET A 642 15.11 -17.18 -35.30
CA MET A 642 14.74 -18.05 -36.44
C MET A 642 15.95 -18.76 -37.07
N HIS A 643 17.18 -18.37 -36.71
CA HIS A 643 18.43 -18.97 -37.17
C HIS A 643 19.02 -20.01 -36.21
N TYR A 644 18.41 -20.19 -35.03
CA TYR A 644 18.76 -21.28 -34.11
C TYR A 644 17.98 -22.56 -34.47
N VAL A 645 18.45 -23.71 -33.97
CA VAL A 645 17.77 -25.01 -34.12
C VAL A 645 16.35 -25.02 -33.52
N SER A 646 16.05 -24.10 -32.60
CA SER A 646 14.72 -23.89 -32.03
C SER A 646 14.52 -22.44 -31.63
N THR A 647 13.29 -21.95 -31.74
CA THR A 647 12.86 -20.65 -31.23
C THR A 647 12.55 -20.66 -29.73
N SER A 648 12.64 -21.81 -29.06
CA SER A 648 12.32 -21.95 -27.62
C SER A 648 13.28 -21.12 -26.75
N PRO A 649 12.77 -20.32 -25.78
CA PRO A 649 13.61 -19.58 -24.84
C PRO A 649 14.58 -20.45 -24.04
N PHE A 650 14.33 -21.75 -23.90
CA PHE A 650 15.25 -22.72 -23.27
C PHE A 650 16.70 -22.59 -23.75
N PHE A 651 16.90 -22.29 -25.03
CA PHE A 651 18.23 -22.19 -25.62
C PHE A 651 18.93 -20.83 -25.37
N TYR A 652 18.25 -19.84 -24.80
CA TYR A 652 18.79 -18.46 -24.72
C TYR A 652 18.28 -17.56 -23.58
N LYS A 653 17.54 -18.10 -22.62
CA LYS A 653 17.10 -17.44 -21.39
C LYS A 653 17.13 -18.44 -20.23
N ASP A 654 17.03 -17.93 -19.01
CA ASP A 654 16.66 -18.77 -17.87
C ASP A 654 15.27 -19.37 -18.15
N PHE A 655 15.19 -20.69 -18.22
CA PHE A 655 13.95 -21.38 -18.57
C PHE A 655 12.99 -21.52 -17.38
N LYS A 656 13.52 -21.47 -16.14
CA LYS A 656 12.73 -21.46 -14.91
C LYS A 656 11.99 -20.12 -14.77
N GLU A 657 12.67 -19.01 -15.06
CA GLU A 657 12.04 -17.69 -15.18
C GLU A 657 10.99 -17.63 -16.31
N VAL A 658 11.27 -18.25 -17.46
CA VAL A 658 10.33 -18.23 -18.61
C VAL A 658 9.04 -19.00 -18.35
N LEU A 659 9.11 -20.09 -17.58
CA LEU A 659 7.94 -20.94 -17.29
C LEU A 659 7.10 -20.44 -16.10
N ASP A 660 7.65 -19.54 -15.27
CA ASP A 660 7.02 -19.06 -14.01
C ASP A 660 6.58 -20.23 -13.09
N GLN A 661 7.39 -21.30 -13.07
CA GLN A 661 7.07 -22.55 -12.38
C GLN A 661 8.27 -23.12 -11.63
N ALA A 662 7.99 -23.71 -10.46
CA ALA A 662 8.94 -24.53 -9.75
C ALA A 662 9.14 -25.86 -10.52
N LEU A 663 10.27 -25.96 -11.22
CA LEU A 663 10.80 -27.24 -11.69
C LEU A 663 11.13 -28.13 -10.48
N PRO A 664 10.98 -29.46 -10.59
CA PRO A 664 11.39 -30.40 -9.54
C PRO A 664 12.83 -30.18 -9.08
N ASP A 665 13.08 -30.30 -7.76
CA ASP A 665 14.37 -29.96 -7.15
C ASP A 665 15.53 -30.88 -7.60
N ASP A 666 15.22 -32.03 -8.20
CA ASP A 666 16.17 -32.96 -8.82
C ASP A 666 16.53 -32.61 -10.27
N ILE A 667 15.85 -31.64 -10.90
CA ILE A 667 16.08 -31.23 -12.29
C ILE A 667 16.84 -29.89 -12.33
N GLU A 668 18.16 -29.99 -12.48
CA GLU A 668 19.04 -28.85 -12.68
C GLU A 668 19.00 -28.35 -14.14
N LEU A 669 18.05 -27.48 -14.47
CA LEU A 669 18.01 -26.77 -15.76
C LEU A 669 18.86 -25.48 -15.73
N ASN A 670 20.19 -25.61 -15.65
CA ASN A 670 21.13 -24.47 -15.74
C ASN A 670 22.13 -24.56 -16.93
N PRO A 671 21.70 -24.47 -18.21
CA PRO A 671 22.58 -24.71 -19.36
C PRO A 671 22.69 -23.52 -20.33
N ILE A 672 22.41 -22.27 -19.93
CA ILE A 672 22.60 -21.11 -20.84
C ILE A 672 24.04 -21.09 -21.35
N GLU A 673 25.00 -21.39 -20.47
CA GLU A 673 26.44 -21.42 -20.77
C GLU A 673 26.86 -22.70 -21.51
N ASP A 674 26.14 -23.82 -21.33
CA ASP A 674 26.39 -25.10 -22.01
C ASP A 674 26.06 -25.08 -23.52
N PHE A 675 25.23 -24.13 -23.97
CA PHE A 675 24.90 -23.97 -25.39
C PHE A 675 25.92 -23.07 -26.10
N HIS A 676 26.86 -23.69 -26.83
CA HIS A 676 27.77 -23.00 -27.75
C HIS A 676 27.01 -22.14 -28.77
N ARG A 677 27.37 -20.85 -28.86
CA ARG A 677 26.69 -19.84 -29.69
C ARG A 677 27.68 -18.78 -30.19
N ASP A 678 27.92 -18.74 -31.50
CA ASP A 678 28.76 -17.71 -32.13
C ASP A 678 28.01 -16.41 -32.47
N THR A 679 26.68 -16.40 -32.33
CA THR A 679 25.82 -15.27 -32.69
C THR A 679 24.79 -14.99 -31.60
N PRO A 680 24.32 -13.73 -31.44
CA PRO A 680 23.28 -13.42 -30.47
C PRO A 680 21.91 -13.99 -30.88
N PRO A 681 21.00 -14.28 -29.93
CA PRO A 681 19.69 -14.85 -30.25
C PRO A 681 18.79 -13.89 -31.03
N THR A 682 18.80 -12.60 -30.67
CA THR A 682 17.90 -11.61 -31.28
C THR A 682 18.59 -10.26 -31.34
N THR A 683 18.76 -9.68 -32.53
CA THR A 683 19.15 -8.27 -32.67
C THR A 683 17.90 -7.41 -32.64
N ALA A 684 17.83 -6.44 -31.72
CA ALA A 684 16.77 -5.45 -31.71
C ALA A 684 16.86 -4.57 -32.98
N LYS A 685 15.72 -4.30 -33.62
CA LYS A 685 15.64 -3.41 -34.79
C LYS A 685 14.79 -2.21 -34.45
N VAL A 686 15.36 -1.01 -34.56
CA VAL A 686 14.62 0.22 -34.27
C VAL A 686 13.59 0.47 -35.37
N THR A 687 12.32 0.58 -34.99
CA THR A 687 11.24 0.93 -35.92
C THR A 687 11.14 2.45 -36.03
N GLU A 688 11.16 2.99 -37.24
CA GLU A 688 11.16 4.43 -37.49
C GLU A 688 9.77 4.89 -37.94
N ILE A 689 9.18 5.83 -37.22
CA ILE A 689 7.93 6.48 -37.58
C ILE A 689 8.24 7.96 -37.85
N GLY A 690 7.83 8.45 -39.03
CA GLY A 690 7.98 9.83 -39.47
C GLY A 690 7.12 10.82 -38.67
N ASN A 691 6.87 11.98 -39.27
CA ASN A 691 6.08 13.07 -38.72
C ASN A 691 4.65 13.04 -39.31
N ASP A 692 3.64 13.61 -38.64
CA ASP A 692 2.22 13.59 -39.08
C ASP A 692 1.68 12.17 -39.36
N VAL A 693 2.21 11.16 -38.68
CA VAL A 693 1.76 9.77 -38.88
C VAL A 693 0.53 9.47 -38.02
N TRP A 694 -0.51 8.95 -38.64
CA TRP A 694 -1.67 8.39 -37.95
C TRP A 694 -1.62 6.85 -37.95
N ILE A 695 -1.85 6.23 -36.79
CA ILE A 695 -1.94 4.77 -36.65
C ILE A 695 -3.24 4.41 -35.92
N GLY A 696 -4.12 3.70 -36.63
CA GLY A 696 -5.41 3.25 -36.12
C GLY A 696 -5.32 2.19 -35.02
N HIS A 697 -6.44 2.01 -34.30
CA HIS A 697 -6.58 1.05 -33.19
C HIS A 697 -6.05 -0.35 -33.56
N GLY A 698 -5.24 -0.95 -32.69
CA GLY A 698 -4.79 -2.34 -32.79
C GLY A 698 -3.87 -2.67 -33.97
N ALA A 699 -3.39 -1.67 -34.74
CA ALA A 699 -2.44 -1.91 -35.82
C ALA A 699 -1.09 -2.44 -35.29
N PHE A 700 -0.45 -3.30 -36.07
CA PHE A 700 0.78 -4.00 -35.71
C PHE A 700 1.89 -3.67 -36.73
N ILE A 701 3.01 -3.11 -36.26
CA ILE A 701 4.15 -2.70 -37.07
C ILE A 701 5.35 -3.60 -36.75
N LEU A 702 5.91 -4.27 -37.76
CA LEU A 702 7.04 -5.18 -37.58
C LEU A 702 8.34 -4.44 -37.18
N PRO A 703 9.27 -5.11 -36.46
CA PRO A 703 10.55 -4.52 -36.05
C PRO A 703 11.41 -4.06 -37.24
N GLY A 704 11.84 -2.80 -37.21
CA GLY A 704 12.72 -2.22 -38.23
C GLY A 704 12.02 -1.68 -39.47
N VAL A 705 10.68 -1.69 -39.50
CA VAL A 705 9.89 -1.01 -40.54
C VAL A 705 10.07 0.51 -40.43
N LYS A 706 10.06 1.19 -41.58
CA LYS A 706 10.01 2.65 -41.69
C LYS A 706 8.63 3.11 -42.17
N ILE A 707 8.01 4.05 -41.46
CA ILE A 707 6.76 4.70 -41.88
C ILE A 707 7.06 6.16 -42.23
N GLY A 708 6.87 6.53 -43.49
CA GLY A 708 7.16 7.87 -44.00
C GLY A 708 6.24 8.97 -43.45
N ASP A 709 6.68 10.22 -43.58
CA ASP A 709 5.94 11.39 -43.08
C ASP A 709 4.53 11.48 -43.71
N GLY A 710 3.53 11.86 -42.92
CA GLY A 710 2.14 11.98 -43.34
C GLY A 710 1.43 10.66 -43.62
N ALA A 711 2.07 9.50 -43.42
CA ALA A 711 1.41 8.21 -43.69
C ALA A 711 0.28 7.89 -42.69
N ALA A 712 -0.68 7.08 -43.12
CA ALA A 712 -1.83 6.66 -42.33
C ALA A 712 -1.97 5.12 -42.35
N VAL A 713 -1.95 4.50 -41.18
CA VAL A 713 -2.14 3.04 -41.01
C VAL A 713 -3.54 2.77 -40.50
N GLY A 714 -4.34 2.02 -41.28
CA GLY A 714 -5.68 1.60 -40.89
C GLY A 714 -5.69 0.73 -39.61
N ALA A 715 -6.82 0.78 -38.89
CA ALA A 715 -7.01 -0.06 -37.70
C ALA A 715 -6.81 -1.56 -38.01
N MET A 716 -6.33 -2.33 -37.03
CA MET A 716 -6.06 -3.78 -37.10
C MET A 716 -5.14 -4.24 -38.25
N SER A 717 -4.41 -3.33 -38.90
CA SER A 717 -3.55 -3.65 -40.04
C SER A 717 -2.17 -4.14 -39.60
N VAL A 718 -1.58 -5.08 -40.33
CA VAL A 718 -0.26 -5.67 -40.02
C VAL A 718 0.77 -5.20 -41.06
N VAL A 719 1.56 -4.19 -40.69
CA VAL A 719 2.56 -3.56 -41.55
C VAL A 719 3.87 -4.36 -41.51
N THR A 720 4.15 -5.08 -42.59
CA THR A 720 5.32 -5.98 -42.74
C THR A 720 6.46 -5.39 -43.56
N LYS A 721 6.27 -4.22 -44.17
CA LYS A 721 7.20 -3.53 -45.07
C LYS A 721 7.10 -2.02 -44.87
N ASP A 722 8.11 -1.29 -45.33
CA ASP A 722 8.15 0.17 -45.25
C ASP A 722 6.95 0.83 -45.97
N VAL A 723 6.44 1.90 -45.37
CA VAL A 723 5.27 2.65 -45.83
C VAL A 723 5.72 3.98 -46.44
N PRO A 724 5.42 4.26 -47.72
CA PRO A 724 5.79 5.53 -48.35
C PRO A 724 5.14 6.74 -47.65
N PRO A 725 5.76 7.94 -47.72
CA PRO A 725 5.16 9.16 -47.20
C PRO A 725 3.78 9.45 -47.78
N TYR A 726 2.87 9.97 -46.96
CA TYR A 726 1.47 10.27 -47.28
C TYR A 726 0.65 9.09 -47.85
N ALA A 727 1.16 7.86 -47.82
CA ALA A 727 0.41 6.67 -48.17
C ALA A 727 -0.59 6.29 -47.07
N VAL A 728 -1.78 5.85 -47.48
CA VAL A 728 -2.77 5.19 -46.62
C VAL A 728 -2.63 3.69 -46.82
N VAL A 729 -2.25 2.95 -45.78
CA VAL A 729 -2.11 1.49 -45.81
C VAL A 729 -3.14 0.79 -44.95
N ALA A 730 -3.63 -0.37 -45.41
CA ALA A 730 -4.53 -1.22 -44.62
C ALA A 730 -4.40 -2.70 -44.99
N GLY A 731 -4.81 -3.59 -44.08
CA GLY A 731 -4.91 -5.04 -44.32
C GLY A 731 -3.87 -5.88 -43.59
N VAL A 732 -3.89 -7.19 -43.88
CA VAL A 732 -3.00 -8.21 -43.28
C VAL A 732 -2.49 -9.14 -44.39
N PRO A 733 -1.25 -8.95 -44.90
CA PRO A 733 -0.36 -7.83 -44.65
C PRO A 733 -0.92 -6.51 -45.21
N ALA A 734 -0.50 -5.39 -44.62
CA ALA A 734 -0.96 -4.07 -45.03
C ALA A 734 -0.37 -3.67 -46.40
N GLY A 735 -1.23 -3.27 -47.33
CA GLY A 735 -0.86 -2.71 -48.63
C GLY A 735 -1.29 -1.26 -48.77
N VAL A 736 -0.70 -0.52 -49.72
CA VAL A 736 -1.12 0.85 -50.05
C VAL A 736 -2.51 0.81 -50.68
N VAL A 737 -3.47 1.47 -50.04
CA VAL A 737 -4.85 1.62 -50.51
C VAL A 737 -4.96 2.83 -51.44
N LYS A 738 -4.34 3.95 -51.04
CA LYS A 738 -4.26 5.22 -51.79
C LYS A 738 -3.18 6.11 -51.19
N TYR A 739 -2.88 7.22 -51.85
CA TYR A 739 -2.18 8.35 -51.23
C TYR A 739 -3.18 9.39 -50.70
N ARG A 740 -2.79 10.19 -49.71
CA ARG A 740 -3.61 11.29 -49.16
C ARG A 740 -3.78 12.43 -50.16
N PHE A 741 -2.76 12.71 -50.97
CA PHE A 741 -2.67 13.83 -51.90
C PHE A 741 -2.01 13.42 -53.23
N PRO A 742 -2.11 14.24 -54.30
CA PRO A 742 -1.29 14.12 -55.52
C PRO A 742 0.22 14.15 -55.26
N GLU A 743 1.03 13.59 -56.18
CA GLU A 743 2.48 13.41 -55.99
C GLU A 743 3.25 14.74 -55.87
N ASP A 744 2.87 15.74 -56.64
CA ASP A 744 3.42 17.11 -56.60
C ASP A 744 3.15 17.78 -55.25
N GLN A 745 1.93 17.64 -54.72
CA GLN A 745 1.55 18.12 -53.39
C GLN A 745 2.31 17.38 -52.29
N ILE A 746 2.45 16.06 -52.37
CA ILE A 746 3.26 15.26 -51.43
C ILE A 746 4.70 15.76 -51.42
N ARG A 747 5.30 15.96 -52.59
CA ARG A 747 6.68 16.43 -52.74
C ARG A 747 6.87 17.82 -52.10
N ALA A 748 5.94 18.75 -52.33
CA ALA A 748 5.98 20.07 -51.74
C ALA A 748 5.75 20.05 -50.22
N LEU A 749 4.81 19.25 -49.72
CA LEU A 749 4.58 19.04 -48.29
C LEU A 749 5.82 18.48 -47.58
N LEU A 750 6.51 17.51 -48.18
CA LEU A 750 7.76 16.97 -47.63
C LEU A 750 8.89 18.00 -47.61
N GLN A 751 9.03 18.80 -48.67
CA GLN A 751 10.01 19.88 -48.74
C GLN A 751 9.73 21.00 -47.72
N SER A 752 8.45 21.32 -47.48
CA SER A 752 8.05 22.38 -46.54
C SER A 752 8.47 22.11 -45.10
N ARG A 753 8.62 20.83 -44.71
CA ARG A 753 8.92 20.35 -43.35
C ARG A 753 8.06 21.04 -42.28
N TRP A 754 6.78 21.25 -42.57
CA TRP A 754 5.88 22.09 -41.76
C TRP A 754 5.79 21.68 -40.27
N TRP A 755 6.01 20.39 -39.97
CA TRP A 755 6.07 19.83 -38.61
C TRP A 755 7.26 20.36 -37.77
N GLU A 756 8.17 21.13 -38.37
CA GLU A 756 9.19 21.89 -37.65
C GLU A 756 8.60 23.05 -36.85
N PHE A 757 7.48 23.63 -37.28
CA PHE A 757 6.83 24.73 -36.58
C PHE A 757 6.01 24.25 -35.38
N ALA A 758 5.84 25.11 -34.38
CA ALA A 758 4.96 24.86 -33.24
C ALA A 758 3.48 25.13 -33.59
N PRO A 759 2.50 24.48 -32.91
CA PRO A 759 1.08 24.64 -33.21
C PRO A 759 0.59 26.09 -33.09
N TRP A 760 1.17 26.89 -32.18
CA TRP A 760 0.84 28.30 -32.03
C TRP A 760 1.32 29.18 -33.20
N SER A 761 2.43 28.80 -33.86
CA SER A 761 2.90 29.44 -35.10
C SER A 761 2.02 29.07 -36.31
N LEU A 762 1.35 27.92 -36.26
CA LEU A 762 0.42 27.44 -37.28
C LEU A 762 -1.03 27.94 -37.08
N LYS A 763 -1.27 28.80 -36.10
CA LYS A 763 -2.61 29.31 -35.78
C LYS A 763 -3.22 30.09 -36.96
N GLY A 764 -4.34 29.60 -37.48
CA GLY A 764 -5.03 30.20 -38.62
C GLY A 764 -4.47 29.80 -39.99
N ALA A 765 -3.66 28.74 -40.06
CA ALA A 765 -3.31 28.12 -41.34
C ALA A 765 -4.58 27.54 -42.02
N PRO A 766 -4.76 27.72 -43.35
CA PRO A 766 -5.78 27.00 -44.11
C PRO A 766 -5.35 25.53 -44.21
N VAL A 767 -6.16 24.60 -43.70
CA VAL A 767 -5.77 23.18 -43.53
C VAL A 767 -6.51 22.23 -44.47
N ASP A 768 -7.50 22.75 -45.20
CA ASP A 768 -8.33 22.07 -46.18
C ASP A 768 -7.86 22.28 -47.64
N ASP A 769 -7.01 23.29 -47.90
CA ASP A 769 -6.28 23.46 -49.15
C ASP A 769 -4.75 23.37 -48.94
N VAL A 770 -4.12 22.39 -49.62
CA VAL A 770 -2.68 22.12 -49.50
C VAL A 770 -1.82 23.24 -50.10
N ASN A 771 -2.25 23.88 -51.18
CA ASN A 771 -1.50 24.94 -51.84
C ASN A 771 -1.54 26.23 -51.02
N GLU A 772 -2.71 26.58 -50.47
CA GLU A 772 -2.82 27.70 -49.53
C GLU A 772 -2.03 27.45 -48.25
N PHE A 773 -2.02 26.21 -47.74
CA PHE A 773 -1.21 25.80 -46.59
C PHE A 773 0.29 25.98 -46.87
N LEU A 774 0.78 25.48 -48.01
CA LEU A 774 2.18 25.63 -48.41
C LEU A 774 2.55 27.12 -48.55
N GLY A 775 1.69 27.92 -49.17
CA GLY A 775 1.85 29.37 -49.22
C GLY A 775 1.85 30.03 -47.83
N PHE A 776 1.11 29.49 -46.86
CA PHE A 776 1.15 29.94 -45.46
C PHE A 776 2.50 29.60 -44.79
N ILE A 777 3.03 28.39 -44.98
CA ILE A 777 4.34 27.98 -44.46
C ILE A 777 5.47 28.84 -45.04
N GLU A 778 5.47 29.10 -46.34
CA GLU A 778 6.45 30.02 -46.96
C GLU A 778 6.34 31.45 -46.41
N ARG A 779 5.12 31.93 -46.12
CA ARG A 779 4.93 33.22 -45.42
C ARG A 779 5.45 33.21 -43.98
N LEU A 780 5.44 32.08 -43.27
CA LEU A 780 6.09 31.98 -41.95
C LEU A 780 7.62 32.03 -42.08
N ARG A 781 8.20 31.27 -43.03
CA ARG A 781 9.65 31.27 -43.30
C ARG A 781 10.14 32.65 -43.71
N ALA A 782 9.44 33.32 -44.63
CA ALA A 782 9.76 34.68 -45.07
C ALA A 782 9.64 35.75 -43.96
N LYS A 783 8.79 35.52 -42.94
CA LYS A 783 8.68 36.37 -41.74
C LYS A 783 9.77 36.10 -40.70
N GLY A 784 10.66 35.13 -40.92
CA GLY A 784 11.67 34.73 -39.95
C GLY A 784 11.09 34.06 -38.70
N ILE A 785 9.92 33.43 -38.80
CA ILE A 785 9.35 32.67 -37.67
C ILE A 785 10.23 31.46 -37.41
N GLU A 786 10.75 31.37 -36.18
CA GLU A 786 11.65 30.28 -35.78
C GLU A 786 10.95 28.92 -35.80
N ILE A 787 11.71 27.89 -36.16
CA ILE A 787 11.29 26.50 -36.00
C ILE A 787 11.29 26.14 -34.51
N TYR A 788 10.40 25.23 -34.13
CA TYR A 788 10.31 24.77 -32.76
C TYR A 788 11.51 23.87 -32.42
N ALA A 789 12.33 24.29 -31.46
CA ALA A 789 13.52 23.58 -31.00
C ALA A 789 13.52 23.49 -29.45
N PRO A 790 12.81 22.51 -28.86
CA PRO A 790 12.77 22.32 -27.42
C PRO A 790 14.03 21.62 -26.90
N ASP A 791 14.39 21.88 -25.64
CA ASP A 791 15.34 21.04 -24.91
C ASP A 791 14.78 19.62 -24.79
N LYS A 792 15.59 18.63 -25.17
CA LYS A 792 15.22 17.21 -25.08
C LYS A 792 15.43 16.72 -23.65
N ILE A 793 14.53 15.84 -23.21
CA ILE A 793 14.65 15.18 -21.90
C ILE A 793 15.18 13.78 -22.13
N VAL A 794 16.41 13.52 -21.72
CA VAL A 794 16.96 12.16 -21.60
C VAL A 794 16.58 11.63 -20.22
N LEU A 795 15.88 10.51 -20.15
CA LEU A 795 15.31 10.02 -18.89
C LEU A 795 16.39 9.66 -17.85
N SER A 796 17.49 9.04 -18.30
CA SER A 796 18.64 8.71 -17.46
C SER A 796 19.27 9.95 -16.80
N GLU A 797 19.50 11.03 -17.54
CA GLU A 797 20.04 12.29 -17.02
C GLU A 797 19.12 12.93 -15.98
N LEU A 798 17.81 12.93 -16.24
CA LEU A 798 16.81 13.45 -15.31
C LEU A 798 16.82 12.67 -13.98
N ILE A 799 16.98 11.35 -14.02
CA ILE A 799 17.08 10.47 -12.85
C ILE A 799 18.39 10.71 -12.10
N LEU A 800 19.52 10.90 -12.80
CA LEU A 800 20.80 11.19 -12.15
C LEU A 800 20.77 12.55 -11.41
N GLN A 801 20.09 13.56 -11.96
CA GLN A 801 19.88 14.85 -11.27
C GLN A 801 19.02 14.72 -10.00
N GLU A 802 18.10 13.76 -9.96
CA GLU A 802 17.22 13.49 -8.80
C GLU A 802 17.96 12.76 -7.66
N PHE A 803 18.67 11.68 -8.00
CA PHE A 803 19.15 10.70 -7.02
C PHE A 803 20.67 10.68 -6.83
N GLY A 804 21.45 11.33 -7.70
CA GLY A 804 22.91 11.35 -7.65
C GLY A 804 23.55 12.43 -6.77
N SER A 805 22.76 13.22 -6.04
CA SER A 805 23.21 14.39 -5.25
C SER A 805 23.03 14.23 -3.72
N ARG A 806 23.02 12.99 -3.22
CA ARG A 806 23.02 12.63 -1.80
C ARG A 806 24.14 11.68 -1.46
#